data_AF-C4JYH7-F1
#
_entry.id   AF-C4JYH7-F1
#
_cell.length_a   1.000
_cell.length_b   1.000
_cell.length_c   1.000
_cell.angle_alpha   90.00
_cell.angle_beta   90.00
_cell.angle_gamma   90.00
#
_symmetry.space_group_name_H-M   'P 1'
#
loop_
_entity.id
_entity.type
_entity.pdbx_description
1 polymer ?
#
loop_
_entity_poly.entity_id
_entity_poly.type
_entity_poly.pdbx_seq_one_letter_code
_entity_poly.pdbx_strand_id
1 'polypeptide(L)'
;MNHSRLSQTRSTYDLLSGAPSSPRTPSRNSFRRSIRGHESSTKADVGNEELRVEISTLKYELENIKQDRDLAALQHEKELRELQARADADFRKAQAAESSSAKAQRKVESLTAELNQSRETFVNEQSGYEKKIRLLQDENRSLQEEYEDSMSQFADRERQSKNQISELETIRSSLQKTLDELRNELEETKIGLQATQNRLTERETEVDQLETENIRLKSEGSEPEALNVLKRELSEQLSQVKKLESELRPLRKSQKKVDVVEEQKIALENKLRLMSGLEAELKNLRIQNQALEDERQSWTSLLQVDGQDPEFDSPESVARGLVEARIEIASLVNKIGTIQTEVAEKTEIINGLETMQQKLKKEIDTLRNNGSGVANVDIRAKTRLERQRVLAIKEVEYLRAQLKTFDTEETLMNPEENRIDTQKSEHIAQLEALLGEHREELHKLHEELSKREEKTTPSNSPLMRGTKRPLSPAESDADGERLAVLVRKNRTLQDSLSKSEQSVELLRRELDAAKSHLSSLQAQSRTRILELRSNPTSDFENLKLSTLATLRAENRELLKQLRGEKDNIKWAPASAVDSLQLELQETKKQIADKEKRIRRLKEIWTAKSSEFREAVASILGYKLDFMPNGRVRVTSMFHLSAAYRHGDASASADSRGPGSMGDGEENSIIFDGENGTMKISGGPNSLFALEIRDLIKFWVEERKDIPCFLAAMTLEFYDKTTRAARM
;
A
#
# COMPACT_ATOMS: atom_id res chain seq x y z
N MET A 1 38.77 24.50 -32.39
CA MET A 1 39.51 24.50 -33.67
C MET A 1 38.53 24.78 -34.80
N ASN A 2 38.93 25.73 -35.64
CA ASN A 2 38.38 26.15 -36.94
C ASN A 2 37.06 26.93 -37.01
N HIS A 3 37.24 28.15 -37.53
CA HIS A 3 36.32 29.24 -37.79
C HIS A 3 35.53 29.04 -39.09
N SER A 4 34.32 29.59 -39.15
CA SER A 4 33.92 30.51 -40.23
C SER A 4 32.55 31.14 -39.96
N ARG A 5 32.56 32.46 -39.80
CA ARG A 5 31.41 33.38 -39.91
C ARG A 5 30.93 33.43 -41.37
N LEU A 6 29.66 33.80 -41.58
CA LEU A 6 29.12 34.67 -42.65
C LEU A 6 27.57 34.71 -42.47
N SER A 7 27.06 35.73 -41.79
CA SER A 7 26.44 36.95 -42.35
C SER A 7 25.10 36.71 -43.06
N GLN A 8 24.03 37.12 -42.37
CA GLN A 8 22.68 37.29 -42.88
C GLN A 8 22.60 38.42 -43.91
N THR A 9 21.88 38.21 -45.01
CA THR A 9 21.17 39.29 -45.70
C THR A 9 19.76 38.80 -46.07
N ARG A 10 18.76 39.40 -45.43
CA ARG A 10 17.34 39.24 -45.75
C ARG A 10 17.04 39.96 -47.07
N SER A 11 16.21 39.37 -47.93
CA SER A 11 15.56 40.13 -49.01
C SER A 11 14.35 40.88 -48.44
N THR A 12 14.23 42.15 -48.83
CA THR A 12 13.07 42.99 -48.60
C THR A 12 12.04 42.68 -49.69
N TYR A 13 10.89 42.13 -49.29
CA TYR A 13 9.66 42.12 -50.08
C TYR A 13 8.80 43.29 -49.63
N ASP A 14 8.36 44.13 -50.56
CA ASP A 14 7.31 45.13 -50.36
C ASP A 14 5.96 44.56 -50.80
N LEU A 15 4.94 44.72 -49.95
CA LEU A 15 3.74 43.88 -49.89
C LEU A 15 2.47 44.59 -50.38
N LEU A 16 2.58 45.58 -51.28
CA LEU A 16 1.43 46.42 -51.66
C LEU A 16 1.23 46.71 -53.16
N SER A 17 1.98 46.09 -54.06
CA SER A 17 1.64 46.13 -55.49
C SER A 17 2.26 44.94 -56.23
N GLY A 18 1.45 43.92 -56.51
CA GLY A 18 1.88 42.77 -57.30
C GLY A 18 2.01 43.13 -58.78
N ALA A 19 3.17 43.64 -59.20
CA ALA A 19 3.76 43.54 -60.54
C ALA A 19 5.07 44.37 -60.59
N PRO A 20 6.19 43.83 -61.11
CA PRO A 20 7.33 44.67 -61.45
C PRO A 20 7.10 45.41 -62.77
N SER A 21 7.28 46.72 -62.67
CA SER A 21 7.21 47.75 -63.71
C SER A 21 8.41 47.71 -64.67
N SER A 22 8.14 48.00 -65.93
CA SER A 22 9.15 48.46 -66.90
C SER A 22 9.66 49.86 -66.53
N PRO A 23 10.95 50.15 -66.81
CA PRO A 23 11.38 51.49 -67.17
C PRO A 23 11.94 51.57 -68.60
N ARG A 24 11.64 52.72 -69.20
CA ARG A 24 11.94 53.21 -70.56
C ARG A 24 13.44 53.53 -70.76
N THR A 25 13.92 53.35 -72.01
CA THR A 25 14.81 54.22 -72.86
C THR A 25 16.12 54.79 -72.27
N PRO A 26 17.25 54.93 -73.04
CA PRO A 26 17.27 55.78 -74.23
C PRO A 26 18.29 55.50 -75.38
N SER A 27 17.97 56.07 -76.55
CA SER A 27 18.84 56.88 -77.45
C SER A 27 20.28 56.45 -77.75
N ARG A 28 20.60 56.21 -79.03
CA ARG A 28 21.40 57.17 -79.83
C ARG A 28 21.45 56.85 -81.32
N ASN A 29 21.14 57.89 -82.10
CA ASN A 29 21.38 58.07 -83.52
C ASN A 29 22.88 58.10 -83.90
N SER A 30 23.08 58.07 -85.23
CA SER A 30 24.19 58.62 -86.04
C SER A 30 25.01 57.51 -86.75
N PHE A 31 25.35 57.56 -88.05
CA PHE A 31 25.68 58.68 -88.92
C PHE A 31 25.43 58.35 -90.42
N ARG A 32 25.05 59.37 -91.19
CA ARG A 32 25.17 59.44 -92.67
C ARG A 32 26.66 59.38 -93.07
N ARG A 33 26.98 58.74 -94.21
CA ARG A 33 27.92 59.34 -95.17
C ARG A 33 27.76 58.80 -96.59
N SER A 34 27.36 59.71 -97.47
CA SER A 34 27.55 59.67 -98.92
C SER A 34 29.02 59.95 -99.24
N ILE A 35 29.65 59.17 -100.12
CA ILE A 35 30.83 59.60 -100.89
C ILE A 35 30.65 59.11 -102.33
N ARG A 36 30.73 60.10 -103.23
CA ARG A 36 30.68 60.05 -104.69
C ARG A 36 32.12 60.19 -105.21
N GLY A 37 32.48 59.39 -106.22
CA GLY A 37 33.50 59.72 -107.22
C GLY A 37 34.94 59.30 -106.93
N HIS A 38 35.47 58.36 -107.71
CA HIS A 38 36.49 58.68 -108.69
C HIS A 38 36.64 57.57 -109.74
N GLU A 39 36.43 57.93 -111.00
CA GLU A 39 36.92 57.21 -112.17
C GLU A 39 38.44 57.34 -112.24
N SER A 40 39.13 56.24 -112.58
CA SER A 40 40.41 56.28 -113.27
C SER A 40 40.54 55.03 -114.15
N SER A 41 40.33 55.26 -115.43
CA SER A 41 40.58 54.37 -116.54
C SER A 41 42.07 53.99 -116.62
N THR A 42 42.39 52.70 -116.49
CA THR A 42 43.57 52.11 -117.17
C THR A 42 43.31 50.63 -117.46
N LYS A 43 43.11 50.37 -118.74
CA LYS A 43 43.40 49.16 -119.54
C LYS A 43 43.06 47.78 -118.95
N ALA A 44 42.13 47.14 -119.67
CA ALA A 44 41.64 45.78 -119.51
C ALA A 44 42.75 44.73 -119.61
N ASP A 45 42.82 43.88 -118.59
CA ASP A 45 43.19 42.47 -118.74
C ASP A 45 41.94 41.66 -118.41
N VAL A 46 41.38 40.98 -119.40
CA VAL A 46 40.09 40.26 -119.35
C VAL A 46 40.08 39.16 -118.27
N GLY A 47 41.25 38.70 -117.80
CA GLY A 47 41.35 37.78 -116.65
C GLY A 47 41.09 38.41 -115.27
N ASN A 48 41.15 39.73 -115.11
CA ASN A 48 40.93 40.39 -113.81
C ASN A 48 39.46 40.65 -113.49
N GLU A 49 38.57 40.68 -114.48
CA GLU A 49 37.13 40.83 -114.27
C GLU A 49 36.49 39.52 -113.82
N GLU A 50 36.88 38.39 -114.43
CA GLU A 50 36.48 37.04 -113.99
C GLU A 50 36.91 36.81 -112.53
N LEU A 51 38.16 37.13 -112.18
CA LEU A 51 38.64 37.04 -110.79
C LEU A 51 37.91 37.98 -109.82
N ARG A 52 37.45 39.17 -110.25
CA ARG A 52 36.65 40.06 -109.38
C ARG A 52 35.24 39.55 -109.18
N VAL A 53 34.65 38.93 -110.21
CA VAL A 53 33.35 38.27 -110.11
C VAL A 53 33.47 37.07 -109.19
N GLU A 54 34.47 36.20 -109.38
CA GLU A 54 34.77 35.07 -108.48
C GLU A 54 35.07 35.51 -107.05
N ILE A 55 35.82 36.59 -106.84
CA ILE A 55 36.07 37.14 -105.49
C ILE A 55 34.77 37.70 -104.88
N SER A 56 33.87 38.28 -105.67
CA SER A 56 32.61 38.80 -105.15
C SER A 56 31.62 37.67 -104.85
N THR A 57 31.50 36.64 -105.70
CA THR A 57 30.72 35.43 -105.42
C THR A 57 31.26 34.69 -104.20
N LEU A 58 32.58 34.46 -104.11
CA LEU A 58 33.20 33.86 -102.93
C LEU A 58 32.99 34.69 -101.67
N LYS A 59 32.98 36.03 -101.76
CA LYS A 59 32.65 36.90 -100.62
C LYS A 59 31.20 36.75 -100.19
N TYR A 60 30.25 36.69 -101.13
CA TYR A 60 28.84 36.44 -100.82
C TYR A 60 28.63 35.04 -100.25
N GLU A 61 29.31 34.02 -100.78
CA GLU A 61 29.26 32.65 -100.23
C GLU A 61 29.84 32.61 -98.82
N LEU A 62 30.97 33.27 -98.56
CA LEU A 62 31.58 33.37 -97.25
C LEU A 62 30.69 34.16 -96.27
N GLU A 63 30.02 35.21 -96.73
CA GLU A 63 29.06 35.98 -95.94
C GLU A 63 27.78 35.19 -95.65
N ASN A 64 27.24 34.44 -96.62
CA ASN A 64 26.13 33.52 -96.40
C ASN A 64 26.51 32.42 -95.42
N ILE A 65 27.68 31.78 -95.56
CA ILE A 65 28.16 30.76 -94.62
C ILE A 65 28.33 31.34 -93.22
N LYS A 66 28.78 32.61 -93.09
CA LYS A 66 28.86 33.30 -91.80
C LYS A 66 27.47 33.55 -91.21
N GLN A 67 26.52 34.03 -92.00
CA GLN A 67 25.14 34.23 -91.57
C GLN A 67 24.48 32.91 -91.15
N ASP A 68 24.68 31.83 -91.91
CA ASP A 68 24.18 30.49 -91.58
C ASP A 68 24.81 29.97 -90.29
N ARG A 69 26.12 30.20 -90.09
CA ARG A 69 26.81 29.86 -88.84
C ARG A 69 26.27 30.67 -87.65
N ASP A 70 26.01 31.96 -87.83
CA ASP A 70 25.47 32.82 -86.79
C ASP A 70 24.01 32.45 -86.46
N LEU A 71 23.20 32.10 -87.46
CA LEU A 71 21.85 31.58 -87.26
C LEU A 71 21.87 30.22 -86.55
N ALA A 72 22.76 29.30 -86.93
CA ALA A 72 22.95 28.02 -86.24
C ALA A 72 23.43 28.22 -84.79
N ALA A 73 24.35 29.17 -84.55
CA ALA A 73 24.80 29.51 -83.20
C ALA A 73 23.65 30.06 -82.34
N LEU A 74 22.81 30.94 -82.90
CA LEU A 74 21.63 31.46 -82.22
C LEU A 74 20.56 30.38 -81.97
N GLN A 75 20.38 29.43 -82.89
CA GLN A 75 19.49 28.28 -82.70
C GLN A 75 20.00 27.39 -81.57
N HIS A 76 21.28 27.02 -81.56
CA HIS A 76 21.89 26.26 -80.47
C HIS A 76 21.83 26.99 -79.14
N GLU A 77 22.03 28.31 -79.12
CA GLU A 77 21.93 29.10 -77.89
C GLU A 77 20.47 29.17 -77.38
N LYS A 78 19.48 29.22 -78.28
CA LYS A 78 18.06 29.09 -77.91
C LYS A 78 17.75 27.69 -77.39
N GLU A 79 18.20 26.63 -78.05
CA GLU A 79 18.04 25.25 -77.61
C GLU A 79 18.68 25.03 -76.23
N LEU A 80 19.89 25.55 -75.99
CA LEU A 80 20.55 25.48 -74.68
C LEU A 80 19.75 26.20 -73.60
N ARG A 81 19.22 27.39 -73.88
CA ARG A 81 18.34 28.11 -72.94
C ARG A 81 17.04 27.37 -72.68
N GLU A 82 16.42 26.78 -73.71
CA GLU A 82 15.21 25.98 -73.56
C GLU A 82 15.47 24.71 -72.75
N LEU A 83 16.59 24.01 -72.99
CA LEU A 83 17.00 22.84 -72.22
C LEU A 83 17.31 23.21 -70.76
N GLN A 84 17.99 24.33 -70.52
CA GLN A 84 18.22 24.85 -69.16
C GLN A 84 16.89 25.20 -68.47
N ALA A 85 15.98 25.90 -69.14
CA ALA A 85 14.67 26.24 -68.59
C ALA A 85 13.83 24.99 -68.28
N ARG A 86 13.89 23.95 -69.13
CA ARG A 86 13.24 22.66 -68.87
C ARG A 86 13.87 21.94 -67.67
N ALA A 87 15.20 21.89 -67.58
CA ALA A 87 15.91 21.29 -66.46
C ALA A 87 15.59 22.00 -65.13
N ASP A 88 15.57 23.34 -65.12
CA ASP A 88 15.19 24.13 -63.94
C ASP A 88 13.73 23.91 -63.54
N ALA A 89 12.82 23.81 -64.51
CA ALA A 89 11.42 23.52 -64.26
C ALA A 89 11.22 22.12 -63.65
N ASP A 90 11.93 21.12 -64.18
CA ASP A 90 11.85 19.75 -63.69
C ASP A 90 12.55 19.59 -62.32
N PHE A 91 13.64 20.29 -62.07
CA PHE A 91 14.26 20.37 -60.74
C PHE A 91 13.30 20.99 -59.71
N ARG A 92 12.62 22.08 -60.05
CA ARG A 92 11.60 22.70 -59.16
C ARG A 92 10.43 21.76 -58.90
N LYS A 93 9.96 21.03 -59.91
CA LYS A 93 8.90 20.01 -59.72
C LYS A 93 9.38 18.87 -58.81
N ALA A 94 10.60 18.38 -59.00
CA ALA A 94 11.20 17.35 -58.17
C ALA A 94 11.35 17.82 -56.71
N GLN A 95 11.84 19.04 -56.49
CA GLN A 95 11.94 19.63 -55.15
C GLN A 95 10.57 19.82 -54.49
N ALA A 96 9.55 20.23 -55.26
CA ALA A 96 8.18 20.34 -54.77
C ALA A 96 7.62 18.96 -54.36
N ALA A 97 7.84 17.93 -55.19
CA ALA A 97 7.43 16.55 -54.92
C ALA A 97 8.17 15.93 -53.72
N GLU A 98 9.47 16.21 -53.57
CA GLU A 98 10.25 15.76 -52.41
C GLU A 98 9.76 16.45 -51.14
N SER A 99 9.46 17.75 -51.19
CA SER A 99 8.93 18.49 -50.04
C SER A 99 7.53 18.01 -49.63
N SER A 100 6.68 17.63 -50.58
CA SER A 100 5.35 17.07 -50.29
C SER A 100 5.45 15.64 -49.76
N SER A 101 6.36 14.83 -50.31
CA SER A 101 6.69 13.49 -49.80
C SER A 101 7.22 13.55 -48.36
N ALA A 102 8.16 14.44 -48.07
CA ALA A 102 8.69 14.63 -46.71
C ALA A 102 7.61 15.08 -45.72
N LYS A 103 6.67 15.93 -46.15
CA LYS A 103 5.51 16.31 -45.32
C LYS A 103 4.56 15.14 -45.09
N ALA A 104 4.33 14.30 -46.10
CA ALA A 104 3.51 13.10 -45.98
C ALA A 104 4.17 12.07 -45.05
N GLN A 105 5.47 11.83 -45.19
CA GLN A 105 6.24 10.96 -44.31
C GLN A 105 6.18 11.42 -42.86
N ARG A 106 6.39 12.71 -42.58
CA ARG A 106 6.25 13.25 -41.21
C ARG A 106 4.86 13.05 -40.62
N LYS A 107 3.80 13.16 -41.44
CA LYS A 107 2.42 12.87 -40.99
C LYS A 107 2.21 11.38 -40.72
N VAL A 108 2.80 10.51 -41.53
CA VAL A 108 2.75 9.06 -41.27
C VAL A 108 3.53 8.71 -40.00
N GLU A 109 4.71 9.31 -39.80
CA GLU A 109 5.50 9.16 -38.57
C GLU A 109 4.75 9.67 -37.33
N SER A 110 4.07 10.83 -37.41
CA SER A 110 3.27 11.32 -36.28
C SER A 110 2.08 10.43 -35.98
N LEU A 111 1.34 9.99 -36.99
CA LEU A 111 0.20 9.09 -36.82
C LEU A 111 0.63 7.71 -36.30
N THR A 112 1.77 7.18 -36.74
CA THR A 112 2.31 5.92 -36.21
C THR A 112 2.79 6.06 -34.78
N ALA A 113 3.39 7.20 -34.40
CA ALA A 113 3.75 7.49 -33.02
C ALA A 113 2.51 7.59 -32.11
N GLU A 114 1.45 8.30 -32.53
CA GLU A 114 0.18 8.40 -31.80
C GLU A 114 -0.50 7.02 -31.66
N LEU A 115 -0.46 6.21 -32.71
CA LEU A 115 -1.02 4.86 -32.70
C LEU A 115 -0.23 3.91 -31.79
N ASN A 116 1.10 4.05 -31.74
CA ASN A 116 1.92 3.29 -30.79
C ASN A 116 1.68 3.74 -29.35
N GLN A 117 1.60 5.06 -29.11
CA GLN A 117 1.33 5.60 -27.78
C GLN A 117 -0.03 5.14 -27.24
N SER A 118 -1.08 5.18 -28.07
CA SER A 118 -2.42 4.70 -27.69
C SER A 118 -2.46 3.18 -27.44
N ARG A 119 -1.68 2.39 -28.21
CA ARG A 119 -1.50 0.96 -27.94
C ARG A 119 -0.77 0.71 -26.62
N GLU A 120 0.29 1.45 -26.33
CA GLU A 120 1.02 1.34 -25.06
C GLU A 120 0.12 1.71 -23.87
N THR A 121 -0.66 2.78 -23.96
CA THR A 121 -1.62 3.15 -22.90
C THR A 121 -2.66 2.05 -22.70
N PHE A 122 -3.20 1.49 -23.79
CA PHE A 122 -4.17 0.40 -23.71
C PHE A 122 -3.57 -0.87 -23.06
N VAL A 123 -2.36 -1.26 -23.44
CA VAL A 123 -1.66 -2.42 -22.85
C VAL A 123 -1.37 -2.18 -21.36
N ASN A 124 -0.97 -0.97 -20.98
CA ASN A 124 -0.73 -0.61 -19.59
C ASN A 124 -2.03 -0.66 -18.77
N GLU A 125 -3.14 -0.11 -19.28
CA GLU A 125 -4.46 -0.18 -18.65
C GLU A 125 -4.94 -1.63 -18.53
N GLN A 126 -4.83 -2.43 -19.60
CA GLN A 126 -5.17 -3.85 -19.58
C GLN A 126 -4.37 -4.61 -18.52
N SER A 127 -3.05 -4.39 -18.43
CA SER A 127 -2.22 -4.99 -17.39
C SER A 127 -2.62 -4.55 -15.98
N GLY A 128 -3.10 -3.30 -15.82
CA GLY A 128 -3.63 -2.78 -14.58
C GLY A 128 -4.94 -3.46 -14.18
N TYR A 129 -5.86 -3.65 -15.13
CA TYR A 129 -7.11 -4.38 -14.90
C TYR A 129 -6.87 -5.86 -14.63
N GLU A 130 -5.95 -6.51 -15.33
CA GLU A 130 -5.58 -7.91 -15.07
C GLU A 130 -5.00 -8.10 -13.66
N LYS A 131 -4.14 -7.17 -13.19
CA LYS A 131 -3.65 -7.19 -11.81
C LYS A 131 -4.78 -7.03 -10.79
N LYS A 132 -5.72 -6.09 -11.03
CA LYS A 132 -6.90 -5.92 -10.16
C LYS A 132 -7.78 -7.16 -10.14
N ILE A 133 -8.01 -7.79 -11.30
CA ILE A 133 -8.78 -9.04 -11.38
C ILE A 133 -8.09 -10.15 -10.58
N ARG A 134 -6.77 -10.31 -10.69
CA ARG A 134 -6.03 -11.30 -9.90
C ARG A 134 -6.12 -11.02 -8.40
N LEU A 135 -5.92 -9.77 -7.99
CA LEU A 135 -6.07 -9.38 -6.58
C LEU A 135 -7.47 -9.68 -6.04
N LEU A 136 -8.52 -9.29 -6.78
CA LEU A 136 -9.91 -9.59 -6.40
C LEU A 136 -10.23 -11.09 -6.39
N GLN A 137 -9.56 -11.90 -7.25
CA GLN A 137 -9.69 -13.35 -7.24
C GLN A 137 -8.98 -13.97 -6.04
N ASP A 138 -7.79 -13.48 -5.68
CA ASP A 138 -7.04 -13.93 -4.50
C ASP A 138 -7.77 -13.52 -3.21
N GLU A 139 -8.33 -12.31 -3.13
CA GLU A 139 -9.19 -11.85 -2.03
C GLU A 139 -10.47 -12.68 -1.91
N ASN A 140 -11.12 -13.04 -3.04
CA ASN A 140 -12.27 -13.94 -2.99
C ASN A 140 -11.89 -15.33 -2.50
N ARG A 141 -10.73 -15.85 -2.90
CA ARG A 141 -10.24 -17.16 -2.41
C ARG A 141 -9.93 -17.11 -0.93
N SER A 142 -9.25 -16.07 -0.45
CA SER A 142 -8.97 -15.93 0.98
C SER A 142 -10.25 -15.78 1.81
N LEU A 143 -11.23 -15.00 1.33
CA LEU A 143 -12.53 -14.89 1.99
C LEU A 143 -13.33 -16.21 1.97
N GLN A 144 -13.20 -17.01 0.90
CA GLN A 144 -13.79 -18.35 0.83
C GLN A 144 -13.12 -19.30 1.83
N GLU A 145 -11.78 -19.29 1.92
CA GLU A 145 -11.03 -20.08 2.91
C GLU A 145 -11.39 -19.66 4.35
N GLU A 146 -11.45 -18.37 4.65
CA GLU A 146 -11.88 -17.84 5.96
C GLU A 146 -13.33 -18.23 6.30
N TYR A 147 -14.21 -18.25 5.30
CA TYR A 147 -15.59 -18.72 5.47
C TYR A 147 -15.66 -20.21 5.75
N GLU A 148 -14.92 -21.04 5.01
CA GLU A 148 -14.83 -22.49 5.22
C GLU A 148 -14.22 -22.82 6.59
N ASP A 149 -13.16 -22.13 6.99
CA ASP A 149 -12.54 -22.25 8.31
C ASP A 149 -13.53 -21.86 9.41
N SER A 150 -14.24 -20.74 9.25
CA SER A 150 -15.27 -20.32 10.21
C SER A 150 -16.39 -21.36 10.31
N MET A 151 -16.87 -21.88 9.18
CA MET A 151 -17.90 -22.92 9.12
C MET A 151 -17.44 -24.23 9.78
N SER A 152 -16.17 -24.63 9.59
CA SER A 152 -15.61 -25.81 10.26
C SER A 152 -15.55 -25.62 11.77
N GLN A 153 -15.13 -24.44 12.25
CA GLN A 153 -15.14 -24.10 13.67
C GLN A 153 -16.56 -24.07 14.25
N PHE A 154 -17.54 -23.56 13.50
CA PHE A 154 -18.95 -23.61 13.92
C PHE A 154 -19.46 -25.05 14.02
N ALA A 155 -19.16 -25.90 13.04
CA ALA A 155 -19.54 -27.31 13.07
C ALA A 155 -18.89 -28.05 14.26
N ASP A 156 -17.63 -27.75 14.58
CA ASP A 156 -16.96 -28.34 15.74
C ASP A 156 -17.52 -27.84 17.06
N ARG A 157 -17.83 -26.55 17.19
CA ARG A 157 -18.54 -26.01 18.37
C ARG A 157 -19.94 -26.62 18.53
N GLU A 158 -20.65 -26.83 17.43
CA GLU A 158 -21.96 -27.49 17.43
C GLU A 158 -21.85 -28.96 17.87
N ARG A 159 -20.84 -29.70 17.38
CA ARG A 159 -20.55 -31.08 17.84
C ARG A 159 -20.20 -31.12 19.33
N GLN A 160 -19.36 -30.21 19.81
CA GLN A 160 -19.03 -30.10 21.23
C GLN A 160 -20.27 -29.81 22.08
N SER A 161 -21.13 -28.90 21.63
CA SER A 161 -22.37 -28.55 22.34
C SER A 161 -23.35 -29.73 22.36
N LYS A 162 -23.48 -30.46 21.25
CA LYS A 162 -24.28 -31.70 21.18
C LYS A 162 -23.74 -32.77 22.13
N ASN A 163 -22.43 -32.95 22.19
CA ASN A 163 -21.82 -33.90 23.11
C ASN A 163 -22.08 -33.50 24.57
N GLN A 164 -21.90 -32.22 24.92
CA GLN A 164 -22.22 -31.70 26.26
C GLN A 164 -23.70 -31.89 26.62
N ILE A 165 -24.61 -31.63 25.68
CA ILE A 165 -26.05 -31.88 25.87
C ILE A 165 -26.29 -33.38 26.12
N SER A 166 -25.70 -34.27 25.32
CA SER A 166 -25.84 -35.72 25.51
C SER A 166 -25.28 -36.19 26.85
N GLU A 167 -24.15 -35.64 27.31
CA GLU A 167 -23.59 -35.91 28.63
C GLU A 167 -24.53 -35.45 29.74
N LEU A 168 -25.06 -34.22 29.66
CA LEU A 168 -26.04 -33.70 30.61
C LEU A 168 -27.35 -34.51 30.61
N GLU A 169 -27.80 -34.99 29.45
CA GLU A 169 -28.97 -35.86 29.34
C GLU A 169 -28.73 -37.23 29.98
N THR A 170 -27.55 -37.82 29.78
CA THR A 170 -27.20 -39.09 30.44
C THR A 170 -27.13 -38.92 31.97
N ILE A 171 -26.53 -37.85 32.47
CA ILE A 171 -26.49 -37.50 33.90
C ILE A 171 -27.91 -37.25 34.43
N ARG A 172 -28.74 -36.50 33.69
CA ARG A 172 -30.14 -36.27 34.09
C ARG A 172 -30.90 -37.59 34.17
N SER A 173 -30.69 -38.49 33.20
CA SER A 173 -31.36 -39.79 33.17
C SER A 173 -30.91 -40.71 34.31
N SER A 174 -29.62 -40.69 34.67
CA SER A 174 -29.12 -41.47 35.80
C SER A 174 -29.62 -40.92 37.13
N LEU A 175 -29.63 -39.59 37.31
CA LEU A 175 -30.22 -38.94 38.48
C LEU A 175 -31.71 -39.24 38.59
N GLN A 176 -32.46 -39.22 37.49
CA GLN A 176 -33.88 -39.60 37.48
C GLN A 176 -34.07 -41.05 37.94
N LYS A 177 -33.27 -42.00 37.43
CA LYS A 177 -33.30 -43.40 37.88
C LYS A 177 -33.01 -43.53 39.38
N THR A 178 -31.98 -42.85 39.89
CA THR A 178 -31.67 -42.89 41.33
C THR A 178 -32.78 -42.29 42.19
N LEU A 179 -33.47 -41.24 41.71
CA LEU A 179 -34.61 -40.67 42.41
C LEU A 179 -35.80 -41.64 42.43
N ASP A 180 -36.04 -42.35 41.34
CA ASP A 180 -37.11 -43.35 41.26
C ASP A 180 -36.79 -44.59 42.10
N GLU A 181 -35.53 -45.04 42.14
CA GLU A 181 -35.05 -46.09 43.04
C GLU A 181 -35.24 -45.69 44.52
N LEU A 182 -34.82 -44.49 44.92
CA LEU A 182 -35.02 -43.99 46.28
C LEU A 182 -36.51 -43.83 46.64
N ARG A 183 -37.36 -43.46 45.68
CA ARG A 183 -38.82 -43.42 45.88
C ARG A 183 -39.38 -44.81 46.12
N ASN A 184 -38.96 -45.80 45.34
CA ASN A 184 -39.38 -47.18 45.51
C ASN A 184 -38.92 -47.75 46.86
N GLU A 185 -37.66 -47.53 47.25
CA GLU A 185 -37.16 -47.92 48.58
C GLU A 185 -37.95 -47.23 49.72
N LEU A 186 -38.32 -45.97 49.54
CA LEU A 186 -39.14 -45.24 50.50
C LEU A 186 -40.57 -45.81 50.58
N GLU A 187 -41.16 -46.21 49.46
CA GLU A 187 -42.45 -46.91 49.45
C GLU A 187 -42.36 -48.30 50.09
N GLU A 188 -41.33 -49.09 49.76
CA GLU A 188 -41.09 -50.40 50.35
C GLU A 188 -40.88 -50.32 51.86
N THR A 189 -40.09 -49.35 52.33
CA THR A 189 -39.89 -49.11 53.77
C THR A 189 -41.16 -48.62 54.45
N LYS A 190 -42.00 -47.80 53.79
CA LYS A 190 -43.33 -47.43 54.31
C LYS A 190 -44.26 -48.63 54.43
N ILE A 191 -44.30 -49.49 53.41
CA ILE A 191 -45.12 -50.72 53.43
C ILE A 191 -44.61 -51.66 54.52
N GLY A 192 -43.29 -51.84 54.63
CA GLY A 192 -42.65 -52.62 55.70
C GLY A 192 -42.97 -52.07 57.08
N LEU A 193 -42.89 -50.76 57.27
CA LEU A 193 -43.25 -50.09 58.53
C LEU A 193 -44.73 -50.33 58.87
N GLN A 194 -45.64 -50.16 57.92
CA GLN A 194 -47.07 -50.43 58.11
C GLN A 194 -47.33 -51.90 58.48
N ALA A 195 -46.65 -52.84 57.81
CA ALA A 195 -46.77 -54.26 58.13
C ALA A 195 -46.25 -54.56 59.54
N THR A 196 -45.12 -53.97 59.95
CA THR A 196 -44.60 -54.12 61.32
C THR A 196 -45.52 -53.47 62.35
N GLN A 197 -46.14 -52.33 62.04
CA GLN A 197 -47.10 -51.66 62.91
C GLN A 197 -48.36 -52.51 63.08
N ASN A 198 -48.89 -53.07 62.00
CA ASN A 198 -50.04 -53.97 62.07
C ASN A 198 -49.72 -55.21 62.91
N ARG A 199 -48.54 -55.82 62.70
CA ARG A 199 -48.08 -56.95 63.50
C ARG A 199 -47.84 -56.58 64.96
N LEU A 200 -47.38 -55.37 65.24
CA LEU A 200 -47.28 -54.84 66.60
C LEU A 200 -48.68 -54.74 67.23
N THR A 201 -49.65 -54.16 66.52
CA THR A 201 -51.03 -54.05 67.04
C THR A 201 -51.67 -55.42 67.25
N GLU A 202 -51.43 -56.39 66.37
CA GLU A 202 -51.88 -57.79 66.58
C GLU A 202 -51.24 -58.38 67.84
N ARG A 203 -49.92 -58.19 68.03
CA ARG A 203 -49.22 -58.66 69.23
C ARG A 203 -49.65 -57.94 70.49
N GLU A 204 -49.94 -56.65 70.44
CA GLU A 204 -50.52 -55.89 71.55
C GLU A 204 -51.89 -56.46 71.91
N THR A 205 -52.74 -56.77 70.92
CA THR A 205 -54.04 -57.41 71.20
C THR A 205 -53.90 -58.84 71.74
N GLU A 206 -52.92 -59.62 71.27
CA GLU A 206 -52.60 -60.94 71.83
C GLU A 206 -52.07 -60.81 73.27
N VAL A 207 -51.22 -59.82 73.55
CA VAL A 207 -50.73 -59.54 74.90
C VAL A 207 -51.87 -59.11 75.80
N ASP A 208 -52.77 -58.23 75.35
CA ASP A 208 -53.96 -57.86 76.12
C ASP A 208 -54.84 -59.09 76.42
N GLN A 209 -55.05 -59.97 75.43
CA GLN A 209 -55.76 -61.25 75.63
C GLN A 209 -55.03 -62.13 76.63
N LEU A 210 -53.73 -62.35 76.45
CA LEU A 210 -52.90 -63.12 77.37
C LEU A 210 -52.81 -62.49 78.75
N GLU A 211 -52.85 -61.17 78.88
CA GLU A 211 -52.89 -60.47 80.17
C GLU A 211 -54.23 -60.68 80.85
N THR A 212 -55.36 -60.64 80.12
CA THR A 212 -56.67 -61.01 80.68
C THR A 212 -56.72 -62.49 81.07
N GLU A 213 -56.14 -63.39 80.27
CA GLU A 213 -55.98 -64.81 80.60
C GLU A 213 -54.99 -65.03 81.74
N ASN A 214 -53.93 -64.24 81.86
CA ASN A 214 -52.94 -64.34 82.94
C ASN A 214 -53.50 -63.73 84.23
N ILE A 215 -54.35 -62.71 84.17
CA ILE A 215 -55.14 -62.24 85.31
C ILE A 215 -56.12 -63.34 85.74
N ARG A 216 -56.76 -64.04 84.79
CA ARG A 216 -57.63 -65.21 85.05
C ARG A 216 -56.85 -66.39 85.63
N LEU A 217 -55.71 -66.75 85.05
CA LEU A 217 -54.83 -67.82 85.51
C LEU A 217 -54.09 -67.46 86.80
N LYS A 218 -53.80 -66.18 87.09
CA LYS A 218 -53.34 -65.72 88.41
C LYS A 218 -54.46 -65.79 89.45
N SER A 219 -55.72 -65.66 89.04
CA SER A 219 -56.86 -65.93 89.91
C SER A 219 -57.13 -67.43 90.09
N GLU A 220 -56.68 -68.29 89.16
CA GLU A 220 -56.90 -69.76 89.17
C GLU A 220 -55.64 -70.59 89.51
N GLY A 221 -54.44 -70.00 89.57
CA GLY A 221 -53.18 -70.75 89.56
C GLY A 221 -52.02 -69.99 90.20
N SER A 222 -51.70 -70.40 91.43
CA SER A 222 -50.47 -70.05 92.11
C SER A 222 -49.40 -71.13 91.83
N GLU A 223 -48.56 -70.90 90.83
CA GLU A 223 -47.23 -71.52 90.77
C GLU A 223 -46.13 -70.42 90.78
N PRO A 224 -45.52 -70.16 91.95
CA PRO A 224 -44.63 -69.02 92.15
C PRO A 224 -43.22 -69.19 91.55
N GLU A 225 -42.82 -70.39 91.10
CA GLU A 225 -41.45 -70.64 90.64
C GLU A 225 -41.22 -70.22 89.17
N ALA A 226 -42.15 -70.50 88.25
CA ALA A 226 -42.02 -70.10 86.84
C ALA A 226 -42.03 -68.56 86.67
N LEU A 227 -42.82 -67.85 87.48
CA LEU A 227 -42.88 -66.39 87.47
C LEU A 227 -41.57 -65.73 87.95
N ASN A 228 -40.82 -66.41 88.82
CA ASN A 228 -39.54 -65.88 89.31
C ASN A 228 -38.40 -66.07 88.29
N VAL A 229 -38.46 -67.13 87.48
CA VAL A 229 -37.52 -67.36 86.38
C VAL A 229 -37.76 -66.37 85.24
N LEU A 230 -39.02 -66.20 84.82
CA LEU A 230 -39.39 -65.20 83.79
C LEU A 230 -39.06 -63.77 84.23
N LYS A 231 -39.24 -63.42 85.51
CA LYS A 231 -38.82 -62.11 86.05
C LYS A 231 -37.30 -61.91 85.99
N ARG A 232 -36.51 -62.96 86.21
CA ARG A 232 -35.04 -62.89 86.08
C ARG A 232 -34.63 -62.71 84.63
N GLU A 233 -35.14 -63.53 83.71
CA GLU A 233 -34.83 -63.42 82.28
C GLU A 233 -35.28 -62.09 81.68
N LEU A 234 -36.46 -61.58 82.07
CA LEU A 234 -36.93 -60.26 81.65
C LEU A 234 -36.04 -59.13 82.21
N SER A 235 -35.55 -59.27 83.45
CA SER A 235 -34.63 -58.30 84.05
C SER A 235 -33.26 -58.31 83.37
N GLU A 236 -32.77 -59.47 82.93
CA GLU A 236 -31.54 -59.60 82.16
C GLU A 236 -31.69 -59.00 80.76
N GLN A 237 -32.79 -59.29 80.06
CA GLN A 237 -33.09 -58.68 78.75
C GLN A 237 -33.27 -57.17 78.86
N LEU A 238 -33.98 -56.66 79.87
CA LEU A 238 -34.08 -55.22 80.13
C LEU A 238 -32.72 -54.59 80.45
N SER A 239 -31.82 -55.31 81.11
CA SER A 239 -30.46 -54.85 81.37
C SER A 239 -29.62 -54.78 80.09
N GLN A 240 -29.77 -55.76 79.18
CA GLN A 240 -29.12 -55.77 77.87
C GLN A 240 -29.67 -54.67 76.96
N VAL A 241 -31.00 -54.47 76.92
CA VAL A 241 -31.62 -53.37 76.18
C VAL A 241 -31.15 -52.02 76.71
N LYS A 242 -31.06 -51.84 78.04
CA LYS A 242 -30.50 -50.60 78.62
C LYS A 242 -29.02 -50.40 78.28
N LYS A 243 -28.21 -51.46 78.25
CA LYS A 243 -26.81 -51.39 77.81
C LYS A 243 -26.72 -50.98 76.34
N LEU A 244 -27.46 -51.64 75.45
CA LEU A 244 -27.50 -51.31 74.02
C LEU A 244 -28.05 -49.89 73.76
N GLU A 245 -29.06 -49.45 74.50
CA GLU A 245 -29.53 -48.06 74.44
C GLU A 245 -28.48 -47.07 74.91
N SER A 246 -27.72 -47.41 75.96
CA SER A 246 -26.65 -46.55 76.46
C SER A 246 -25.49 -46.43 75.47
N GLU A 247 -25.25 -47.47 74.66
CA GLU A 247 -24.26 -47.49 73.58
C GLU A 247 -24.77 -46.79 72.30
N LEU A 248 -26.06 -46.90 71.98
CA LEU A 248 -26.67 -46.28 70.80
C LEU A 248 -26.92 -44.76 70.97
N ARG A 249 -27.19 -44.28 72.18
CA ARG A 249 -27.39 -42.84 72.46
C ARG A 249 -26.20 -41.95 72.06
N PRO A 250 -24.94 -42.25 72.43
CA PRO A 250 -23.79 -41.43 72.02
C PRO A 250 -23.56 -41.50 70.50
N LEU A 251 -23.76 -42.67 69.87
CA LEU A 251 -23.66 -42.82 68.41
C LEU A 251 -24.70 -41.96 67.69
N ARG A 252 -25.97 -41.99 68.12
CA ARG A 252 -27.04 -41.12 67.58
C ARG A 252 -26.75 -39.63 67.79
N LYS A 253 -26.17 -39.25 68.93
CA LYS A 253 -25.73 -37.86 69.19
C LYS A 253 -24.54 -37.47 68.31
N SER A 254 -23.63 -38.40 68.02
CA SER A 254 -22.51 -38.19 67.11
C SER A 254 -23.02 -38.00 65.68
N GLN A 255 -23.94 -38.84 65.23
CA GLN A 255 -24.55 -38.74 63.90
C GLN A 255 -25.24 -37.39 63.69
N LYS A 256 -26.09 -36.96 64.63
CA LYS A 256 -26.70 -35.60 64.59
C LYS A 256 -25.68 -34.47 64.54
N LYS A 257 -24.53 -34.61 65.20
CA LYS A 257 -23.45 -33.61 65.13
C LYS A 257 -22.78 -33.62 63.76
N VAL A 258 -22.57 -34.80 63.17
CA VAL A 258 -22.03 -34.95 61.81
C VAL A 258 -23.00 -34.31 60.81
N ASP A 259 -24.30 -34.60 60.90
CA ASP A 259 -25.32 -34.02 60.02
C ASP A 259 -25.32 -32.49 60.07
N VAL A 260 -25.27 -31.90 61.28
CA VAL A 260 -25.16 -30.44 61.46
C VAL A 260 -23.87 -29.88 60.87
N VAL A 261 -22.75 -30.60 60.97
CA VAL A 261 -21.47 -30.20 60.37
C VAL A 261 -21.54 -30.28 58.83
N GLU A 262 -22.20 -31.29 58.28
CA GLU A 262 -22.42 -31.42 56.83
C GLU A 262 -23.32 -30.30 56.30
N GLU A 263 -24.40 -29.97 56.97
CA GLU A 263 -25.26 -28.83 56.62
C GLU A 263 -24.50 -27.50 56.70
N GLN A 264 -23.71 -27.29 57.74
CA GLN A 264 -22.86 -26.10 57.87
C GLN A 264 -21.79 -26.05 56.78
N LYS A 265 -21.20 -27.19 56.42
CA LYS A 265 -20.23 -27.29 55.32
C LYS A 265 -20.88 -26.91 53.99
N ILE A 266 -22.05 -27.47 53.67
CA ILE A 266 -22.80 -27.13 52.45
C ILE A 266 -23.17 -25.63 52.44
N ALA A 267 -23.61 -25.08 53.58
CA ALA A 267 -23.92 -23.66 53.71
C ALA A 267 -22.69 -22.75 53.50
N LEU A 268 -21.52 -23.15 54.03
CA LEU A 268 -20.26 -22.44 53.83
C LEU A 268 -19.76 -22.56 52.39
N GLU A 269 -19.88 -23.74 51.77
CA GLU A 269 -19.56 -23.95 50.36
C GLU A 269 -20.42 -23.09 49.43
N ASN A 270 -21.73 -22.99 49.71
CA ASN A 270 -22.63 -22.11 48.96
C ASN A 270 -22.26 -20.63 49.14
N LYS A 271 -21.93 -20.20 50.36
CA LYS A 271 -21.44 -18.83 50.61
C LYS A 271 -20.12 -18.57 49.87
N LEU A 272 -19.21 -19.54 49.84
CA LEU A 272 -17.94 -19.42 49.13
C LEU A 272 -18.16 -19.33 47.61
N ARG A 273 -19.09 -20.11 47.05
CA ARG A 273 -19.51 -20.00 45.65
C ARG A 273 -20.10 -18.63 45.34
N LEU A 274 -21.00 -18.10 46.18
CA LEU A 274 -21.56 -16.76 46.01
C LEU A 274 -20.48 -15.67 46.09
N MET A 275 -19.58 -15.75 47.08
CA MET A 275 -18.44 -14.83 47.20
C MET A 275 -17.54 -14.89 45.96
N SER A 276 -17.25 -16.08 45.44
CA SER A 276 -16.47 -16.24 44.20
C SER A 276 -17.17 -15.63 42.98
N GLY A 277 -18.51 -15.70 42.92
CA GLY A 277 -19.32 -15.04 41.89
C GLY A 277 -19.24 -13.52 41.99
N LEU A 278 -19.41 -12.96 43.19
CA LEU A 278 -19.27 -11.51 43.43
C LEU A 278 -17.85 -11.01 43.15
N GLU A 279 -16.82 -11.78 43.47
CA GLU A 279 -15.44 -11.43 43.13
C GLU A 279 -15.22 -11.40 41.61
N ALA A 280 -15.85 -12.29 40.86
CA ALA A 280 -15.82 -12.29 39.40
C ALA A 280 -16.56 -11.05 38.84
N GLU A 281 -17.74 -10.72 39.35
CA GLU A 281 -18.47 -9.51 38.98
C GLU A 281 -17.70 -8.23 39.30
N LEU A 282 -17.08 -8.15 40.49
CA LEU A 282 -16.22 -7.03 40.88
C LEU A 282 -14.99 -6.90 39.98
N LYS A 283 -14.39 -8.02 39.55
CA LYS A 283 -13.30 -7.99 38.56
C LYS A 283 -13.80 -7.48 37.22
N ASN A 284 -14.96 -7.97 36.75
CA ASN A 284 -15.56 -7.53 35.49
C ASN A 284 -15.89 -6.02 35.51
N LEU A 285 -16.50 -5.52 36.60
CA LEU A 285 -16.79 -4.10 36.77
C LEU A 285 -15.52 -3.25 36.87
N ARG A 286 -14.46 -3.75 37.52
CA ARG A 286 -13.16 -3.07 37.53
C ARG A 286 -12.53 -2.99 36.14
N ILE A 287 -12.60 -4.07 35.35
CA ILE A 287 -12.13 -4.09 33.97
C ILE A 287 -12.94 -3.10 33.11
N GLN A 288 -14.27 -3.07 33.28
CA GLN A 288 -15.12 -2.10 32.58
C GLN A 288 -14.80 -0.67 32.97
N ASN A 289 -14.62 -0.37 34.27
CA ASN A 289 -14.21 0.96 34.72
C ASN A 289 -12.84 1.34 34.18
N GLN A 290 -11.87 0.43 34.16
CA GLN A 290 -10.55 0.67 33.57
C GLN A 290 -10.68 0.95 32.07
N ALA A 291 -11.45 0.17 31.33
CA ALA A 291 -11.67 0.40 29.90
C ALA A 291 -12.32 1.78 29.65
N LEU A 292 -13.31 2.17 30.44
CA LEU A 292 -13.94 3.50 30.34
C LEU A 292 -12.98 4.63 30.75
N GLU A 293 -12.13 4.41 31.74
CA GLU A 293 -11.09 5.37 32.15
C GLU A 293 -10.00 5.52 31.09
N ASP A 294 -9.61 4.42 30.44
CA ASP A 294 -8.66 4.39 29.32
C ASP A 294 -9.26 5.08 28.08
N GLU A 295 -10.52 4.81 27.76
CA GLU A 295 -11.26 5.53 26.71
C GLU A 295 -11.30 7.03 27.02
N ARG A 296 -11.66 7.43 28.24
CA ARG A 296 -11.66 8.84 28.65
C ARG A 296 -10.27 9.47 28.54
N GLN A 297 -9.22 8.76 28.95
CA GLN A 297 -7.83 9.21 28.82
C GLN A 297 -7.41 9.36 27.35
N SER A 298 -7.83 8.44 26.48
CA SER A 298 -7.55 8.53 25.04
C SER A 298 -8.22 9.75 24.40
N TRP A 299 -9.47 10.04 24.75
CA TRP A 299 -10.20 11.21 24.26
C TRP A 299 -9.61 12.52 24.77
N THR A 300 -9.32 12.60 26.07
CA THR A 300 -8.70 13.80 26.66
C THR A 300 -7.31 14.06 26.07
N SER A 301 -6.52 13.01 25.84
CA SER A 301 -5.24 13.10 25.15
C SER A 301 -5.36 13.60 23.70
N LEU A 302 -6.33 13.09 22.94
CA LEU A 302 -6.57 13.52 21.56
C LEU A 302 -7.05 14.97 21.45
N LEU A 303 -7.83 15.43 22.44
CA LEU A 303 -8.39 16.78 22.52
C LEU A 303 -7.42 17.82 23.10
N GLN A 304 -6.40 17.38 23.84
CA GLN A 304 -5.41 18.26 24.45
C GLN A 304 -4.41 18.74 23.39
N VAL A 305 -4.69 19.90 22.80
CA VAL A 305 -3.78 20.59 21.87
C VAL A 305 -2.80 21.45 22.68
N ASP A 306 -1.51 21.23 22.49
CA ASP A 306 -0.41 22.10 22.97
C ASP A 306 -0.47 22.50 24.46
N GLY A 307 -0.92 21.58 25.33
CA GLY A 307 -0.94 21.80 26.79
C GLY A 307 -1.99 22.80 27.27
N GLN A 308 -2.96 23.17 26.43
CA GLN A 308 -4.15 23.91 26.84
C GLN A 308 -5.17 22.96 27.49
N ASP A 309 -6.04 23.52 28.34
CA ASP A 309 -7.18 22.77 28.87
C ASP A 309 -8.06 22.31 27.70
N PRO A 310 -8.57 21.06 27.71
CA PRO A 310 -9.41 20.59 26.63
C PRO A 310 -10.64 21.49 26.50
N GLU A 311 -10.87 22.06 25.30
CA GLU A 311 -12.04 22.89 25.01
C GLU A 311 -13.36 22.10 25.19
N PHE A 312 -13.26 20.76 25.20
CA PHE A 312 -14.36 19.82 25.32
C PHE A 312 -14.07 18.76 26.40
N ASP A 313 -14.88 18.75 27.46
CA ASP A 313 -14.75 17.80 28.58
C ASP A 313 -15.38 16.42 28.30
N SER A 314 -16.25 16.34 27.28
CA SER A 314 -17.02 15.13 26.97
C SER A 314 -17.11 14.88 25.46
N PRO A 315 -17.08 13.62 24.99
CA PRO A 315 -17.38 13.29 23.58
C PRO A 315 -18.71 13.86 23.08
N GLU A 316 -19.71 13.99 23.96
CA GLU A 316 -20.99 14.63 23.62
C GLU A 316 -20.80 16.13 23.30
N SER A 317 -19.92 16.82 24.03
CA SER A 317 -19.61 18.24 23.78
C SER A 317 -18.86 18.44 22.46
N VAL A 318 -17.97 17.52 22.08
CA VAL A 318 -17.31 17.52 20.76
C VAL A 318 -18.34 17.33 19.65
N ALA A 319 -19.29 16.40 19.83
CA ALA A 319 -20.34 16.18 18.85
C ALA A 319 -21.24 17.42 18.68
N ARG A 320 -21.57 18.11 19.77
CA ARG A 320 -22.31 19.39 19.74
C ARG A 320 -21.50 20.48 19.02
N GLY A 321 -20.23 20.67 19.39
CA GLY A 321 -19.35 21.65 18.73
C GLY A 321 -19.14 21.37 17.25
N LEU A 322 -19.04 20.11 16.84
CA LEU A 322 -18.96 19.71 15.44
C LEU A 322 -20.26 20.03 14.68
N VAL A 323 -21.42 19.81 15.30
CA VAL A 323 -22.72 20.19 14.72
C VAL A 323 -22.81 21.71 14.57
N GLU A 324 -22.40 22.47 15.58
CA GLU A 324 -22.34 23.94 15.52
C GLU A 324 -21.40 24.43 14.41
N ALA A 325 -20.18 23.89 14.32
CA ALA A 325 -19.23 24.21 13.25
C ALA A 325 -19.78 23.83 11.86
N ARG A 326 -20.51 22.71 11.73
CA ARG A 326 -21.19 22.36 10.47
C ARG A 326 -22.27 23.37 10.09
N ILE A 327 -23.05 23.84 11.07
CA ILE A 327 -24.06 24.88 10.86
C ILE A 327 -23.38 26.20 10.45
N GLU A 328 -22.28 26.57 11.09
CA GLU A 328 -21.49 27.76 10.75
C GLU A 328 -20.91 27.67 9.35
N ILE A 329 -20.26 26.55 8.99
CA ILE A 329 -19.73 26.32 7.64
C ILE A 329 -20.85 26.39 6.61
N ALA A 330 -22.00 25.75 6.85
CA ALA A 330 -23.15 25.85 5.96
C ALA A 330 -23.63 27.30 5.81
N SER A 331 -23.65 28.07 6.91
CA SER A 331 -24.01 29.49 6.88
C SER A 331 -22.99 30.34 6.09
N LEU A 332 -21.69 30.05 6.21
CA LEU A 332 -20.62 30.74 5.49
C LEU A 332 -20.63 30.37 4.01
N VAL A 333 -20.89 29.10 3.67
CA VAL A 333 -21.06 28.65 2.28
C VAL A 333 -22.27 29.33 1.65
N ASN A 334 -23.38 29.46 2.37
CA ASN A 334 -24.54 30.23 1.90
C ASN A 334 -24.18 31.70 1.66
N LYS A 335 -23.44 32.34 2.57
CA LYS A 335 -22.95 33.73 2.40
C LYS A 335 -21.99 33.87 1.22
N ILE A 336 -21.10 32.90 1.02
CA ILE A 336 -20.20 32.88 -0.15
C ILE A 336 -21.03 32.70 -1.42
N GLY A 337 -22.04 31.83 -1.41
CA GLY A 337 -22.98 31.65 -2.51
C GLY A 337 -23.68 32.96 -2.88
N THR A 338 -24.21 33.70 -1.89
CA THR A 338 -24.84 35.02 -2.14
C THR A 338 -23.85 36.05 -2.66
N ILE A 339 -22.62 36.09 -2.13
CA ILE A 339 -21.58 36.99 -2.64
C ILE A 339 -21.18 36.59 -4.06
N GLN A 340 -21.09 35.30 -4.37
CA GLN A 340 -20.78 34.82 -5.72
C GLN A 340 -21.89 35.18 -6.72
N THR A 341 -23.17 35.10 -6.32
CA THR A 341 -24.27 35.57 -7.17
C THR A 341 -24.21 37.09 -7.37
N GLU A 342 -23.94 37.86 -6.32
CA GLU A 342 -23.76 39.31 -6.43
C GLU A 342 -22.56 39.69 -7.32
N VAL A 343 -21.46 38.93 -7.23
CA VAL A 343 -20.30 39.12 -8.10
C VAL A 343 -20.65 38.76 -9.54
N ALA A 344 -21.36 37.65 -9.78
CA ALA A 344 -21.82 37.27 -11.11
C ALA A 344 -22.70 38.36 -11.73
N GLU A 345 -23.70 38.86 -11.00
CA GLU A 345 -24.55 39.98 -11.40
C GLU A 345 -23.72 41.23 -11.74
N LYS A 346 -22.77 41.61 -10.86
CA LYS A 346 -21.86 42.73 -11.11
C LYS A 346 -20.98 42.50 -12.34
N THR A 347 -20.49 41.28 -12.59
CA THR A 347 -19.71 40.98 -13.78
C THR A 347 -20.55 41.01 -15.06
N GLU A 348 -21.81 40.57 -15.02
CA GLU A 348 -22.72 40.71 -16.15
C GLU A 348 -23.00 42.18 -16.46
N ILE A 349 -23.19 43.00 -15.43
CA ILE A 349 -23.32 44.45 -15.57
C ILE A 349 -22.04 45.06 -16.18
N ILE A 350 -20.85 44.69 -15.67
CA ILE A 350 -19.57 45.16 -16.21
C ILE A 350 -19.42 44.74 -17.68
N ASN A 351 -19.69 43.48 -18.03
CA ASN A 351 -19.65 43.00 -19.40
C ASN A 351 -20.66 43.77 -20.29
N GLY A 352 -21.85 44.06 -19.78
CA GLY A 352 -22.84 44.92 -20.44
C GLY A 352 -22.31 46.34 -20.70
N LEU A 353 -21.68 46.95 -19.70
CA LEU A 353 -21.05 48.27 -19.83
C LEU A 353 -19.85 48.25 -20.78
N GLU A 354 -19.02 47.23 -20.74
CA GLU A 354 -17.87 47.06 -21.64
C GLU A 354 -18.32 46.87 -23.09
N THR A 355 -19.36 46.06 -23.34
CA THR A 355 -19.92 45.91 -24.69
C THR A 355 -20.55 47.21 -25.18
N MET A 356 -21.22 47.98 -24.31
CA MET A 356 -21.71 49.32 -24.64
C MET A 356 -20.57 50.30 -24.93
N GLN A 357 -19.49 50.27 -24.14
CA GLN A 357 -18.30 51.08 -24.36
C GLN A 357 -17.63 50.72 -25.69
N GLN A 358 -17.56 49.43 -26.05
CA GLN A 358 -17.07 48.98 -27.35
C GLN A 358 -17.97 49.43 -28.50
N LYS A 359 -19.31 49.39 -28.33
CA LYS A 359 -20.26 49.92 -29.33
C LYS A 359 -20.09 51.42 -29.53
N LEU A 360 -20.02 52.21 -28.45
CA LEU A 360 -19.78 53.64 -28.50
C LEU A 360 -18.41 53.97 -29.13
N LYS A 361 -17.35 53.21 -28.80
CA LYS A 361 -16.04 53.35 -29.46
C LYS A 361 -16.14 53.08 -30.96
N LYS A 362 -16.84 52.01 -31.37
CA LYS A 362 -17.10 51.72 -32.79
C LYS A 362 -17.90 52.83 -33.47
N GLU A 363 -18.90 53.40 -32.81
CA GLU A 363 -19.68 54.53 -33.33
C GLU A 363 -18.85 55.82 -33.44
N ILE A 364 -17.96 56.09 -32.49
CA ILE A 364 -16.99 57.19 -32.57
C ILE A 364 -16.02 56.95 -33.74
N ASP A 365 -15.53 55.73 -33.90
CA ASP A 365 -14.62 55.38 -35.00
C ASP A 365 -15.32 55.45 -36.37
N THR A 366 -16.61 55.06 -36.47
CA THR A 366 -17.38 55.22 -37.72
C THR A 366 -17.70 56.68 -37.99
N LEU A 367 -18.05 57.48 -36.98
CA LEU A 367 -18.24 58.93 -37.14
C LEU A 367 -16.93 59.63 -37.52
N ARG A 368 -15.79 59.20 -36.96
CA ARG A 368 -14.46 59.70 -37.31
C ARG A 368 -14.06 59.31 -38.74
N ASN A 369 -14.38 58.09 -39.15
CA ASN A 369 -14.14 57.60 -40.50
C ASN A 369 -15.09 58.25 -41.53
N ASN A 370 -16.36 58.50 -41.19
CA ASN A 370 -17.28 59.26 -42.04
C ASN A 370 -16.89 60.74 -42.11
N GLY A 371 -16.41 61.30 -41.01
CA GLY A 371 -15.78 62.63 -40.94
C GLY A 371 -14.50 62.73 -41.75
N SER A 372 -13.81 61.62 -42.06
CA SER A 372 -12.62 61.62 -42.91
C SER A 372 -12.91 61.90 -44.40
N GLY A 373 -14.14 61.65 -44.86
CA GLY A 373 -14.60 62.04 -46.19
C GLY A 373 -14.78 63.56 -46.32
N VAL A 374 -15.36 64.19 -45.30
CA VAL A 374 -15.47 65.65 -45.18
C VAL A 374 -14.09 66.28 -44.94
N ALA A 375 -13.25 65.64 -44.10
CA ALA A 375 -11.89 66.09 -43.83
C ALA A 375 -11.01 66.06 -45.08
N ASN A 376 -11.16 65.11 -46.02
CA ASN A 376 -10.39 65.12 -47.27
C ASN A 376 -10.81 66.24 -48.24
N VAL A 377 -12.09 66.61 -48.25
CA VAL A 377 -12.57 67.80 -48.99
C VAL A 377 -12.07 69.07 -48.30
N ASP A 378 -12.13 69.13 -46.97
CA ASP A 378 -11.61 70.23 -46.17
C ASP A 378 -10.08 70.34 -46.22
N ILE A 379 -9.33 69.25 -46.33
CA ILE A 379 -7.86 69.27 -46.48
C ILE A 379 -7.49 69.77 -47.88
N ARG A 380 -8.24 69.40 -48.92
CA ARG A 380 -8.04 69.96 -50.28
C ARG A 380 -8.48 71.43 -50.37
N ALA A 381 -9.55 71.80 -49.68
CA ALA A 381 -9.99 73.19 -49.55
C ALA A 381 -9.00 74.02 -48.73
N LYS A 382 -8.51 73.50 -47.60
CA LYS A 382 -7.48 74.12 -46.74
C LYS A 382 -6.16 74.25 -47.47
N THR A 383 -5.69 73.24 -48.19
CA THR A 383 -4.45 73.37 -48.99
C THR A 383 -4.60 74.34 -50.16
N ARG A 384 -5.79 74.49 -50.75
CA ARG A 384 -6.08 75.56 -51.72
C ARG A 384 -6.11 76.94 -51.06
N LEU A 385 -6.77 77.08 -49.92
CA LEU A 385 -6.84 78.30 -49.14
C LEU A 385 -5.47 78.69 -48.57
N GLU A 386 -4.63 77.71 -48.20
CA GLU A 386 -3.26 77.92 -47.76
C GLU A 386 -2.38 78.36 -48.92
N ARG A 387 -2.53 77.78 -50.12
CA ARG A 387 -1.84 78.28 -51.32
C ARG A 387 -2.28 79.68 -51.70
N GLN A 388 -3.58 79.99 -51.62
CA GLN A 388 -4.11 81.33 -51.84
C GLN A 388 -3.63 82.30 -50.75
N ARG A 389 -3.59 81.87 -49.48
CA ARG A 389 -3.04 82.65 -48.37
C ARG A 389 -1.54 82.89 -48.55
N VAL A 390 -0.77 81.91 -48.99
CA VAL A 390 0.67 82.07 -49.25
C VAL A 390 0.90 82.99 -50.46
N LEU A 391 0.09 82.91 -51.51
CA LEU A 391 0.15 83.85 -52.63
C LEU A 391 -0.25 85.26 -52.20
N ALA A 392 -1.32 85.43 -51.44
CA ALA A 392 -1.75 86.71 -50.88
C ALA A 392 -0.73 87.26 -49.87
N ILE A 393 -0.07 86.40 -49.08
CA ILE A 393 1.03 86.82 -48.19
C ILE A 393 2.22 87.28 -49.02
N LYS A 394 2.58 86.58 -50.11
CA LYS A 394 3.65 87.04 -51.01
C LYS A 394 3.28 88.33 -51.76
N GLU A 395 2.03 88.51 -52.15
CA GLU A 395 1.52 89.75 -52.73
C GLU A 395 1.50 90.87 -51.69
N VAL A 396 1.12 90.59 -50.44
CA VAL A 396 1.19 91.56 -49.33
C VAL A 396 2.63 91.85 -48.96
N GLU A 397 3.54 90.88 -48.97
CA GLU A 397 4.98 91.08 -48.75
C GLU A 397 5.60 91.87 -49.88
N TYR A 398 5.18 91.64 -51.13
CA TYR A 398 5.59 92.40 -52.30
C TYR A 398 5.04 93.84 -52.25
N LEU A 399 3.76 94.03 -51.92
CA LEU A 399 3.14 95.34 -51.72
C LEU A 399 3.70 96.05 -50.50
N ARG A 400 4.05 95.34 -49.43
CA ARG A 400 4.76 95.88 -48.27
C ARG A 400 6.19 96.23 -48.61
N ALA A 401 6.87 95.47 -49.47
CA ALA A 401 8.20 95.84 -49.96
C ALA A 401 8.13 97.08 -50.86
N GLN A 402 7.08 97.21 -51.69
CA GLN A 402 6.82 98.40 -52.49
C GLN A 402 6.45 99.62 -51.61
N LEU A 403 5.58 99.45 -50.61
CA LEU A 403 5.28 100.49 -49.63
C LEU A 403 6.51 100.85 -48.82
N LYS A 404 7.33 99.88 -48.42
CA LYS A 404 8.58 100.14 -47.72
C LYS A 404 9.60 100.88 -48.60
N THR A 405 9.62 100.64 -49.92
CA THR A 405 10.41 101.47 -50.83
C THR A 405 9.86 102.89 -50.93
N PHE A 406 8.53 103.05 -50.97
CA PHE A 406 7.90 104.38 -50.94
C PHE A 406 8.11 105.09 -49.60
N ASP A 407 8.01 104.41 -48.47
CA ASP A 407 8.32 104.93 -47.14
C ASP A 407 9.80 105.32 -47.05
N THR A 408 10.73 104.55 -47.66
CA THR A 408 12.14 104.93 -47.74
C THR A 408 12.39 106.12 -48.68
N GLU A 409 11.59 106.30 -49.72
CA GLU A 409 11.65 107.47 -50.60
C GLU A 409 11.00 108.71 -49.94
N GLU A 410 9.91 108.53 -49.21
CA GLU A 410 9.18 109.58 -48.49
C GLU A 410 9.93 110.05 -47.24
N THR A 411 10.62 109.14 -46.54
CA THR A 411 11.57 109.48 -45.46
C THR A 411 12.83 110.19 -45.97
N LEU A 412 13.22 110.01 -47.25
CA LEU A 412 14.28 110.78 -47.88
C LEU A 412 13.83 112.19 -48.30
N MET A 413 12.54 112.35 -48.63
CA MET A 413 11.99 113.61 -49.16
C MET A 413 11.42 114.53 -48.07
N ASN A 414 11.04 114.02 -46.89
CA ASN A 414 10.51 114.80 -45.77
C ASN A 414 11.15 114.41 -44.41
N PRO A 415 12.27 115.04 -44.01
CA PRO A 415 12.99 114.68 -42.77
C PRO A 415 12.35 115.19 -41.47
N GLU A 416 11.41 116.14 -41.51
CA GLU A 416 10.95 116.86 -40.30
C GLU A 416 9.66 116.31 -39.64
N GLU A 417 8.95 115.34 -40.24
CA GLU A 417 7.73 114.71 -39.64
C GLU A 417 7.95 113.27 -39.10
N ASN A 418 9.13 112.66 -39.30
CA ASN A 418 9.36 111.22 -39.12
C ASN A 418 9.90 110.76 -37.74
N ARG A 419 9.98 111.65 -36.74
CA ARG A 419 10.56 111.28 -35.42
C ARG A 419 9.63 110.48 -34.52
N ILE A 420 8.31 110.54 -34.77
CA ILE A 420 7.30 109.82 -33.98
C ILE A 420 7.04 108.43 -34.55
N ASP A 421 7.15 108.26 -35.87
CA ASP A 421 6.95 106.96 -36.53
C ASP A 421 8.18 106.03 -36.45
N THR A 422 9.38 106.58 -36.25
CA THR A 422 10.58 105.78 -35.93
C THR A 422 10.47 105.09 -34.57
N GLN A 423 9.99 105.79 -33.54
CA GLN A 423 9.78 105.18 -32.21
C GLN A 423 8.67 104.12 -32.21
N LYS A 424 7.58 104.36 -32.96
CA LYS A 424 6.50 103.36 -33.11
C LYS A 424 6.96 102.13 -33.91
N SER A 425 7.77 102.33 -34.95
CA SER A 425 8.31 101.21 -35.74
C SER A 425 9.35 100.40 -34.95
N GLU A 426 10.16 101.03 -34.11
CA GLU A 426 11.04 100.33 -33.15
C GLU A 426 10.25 99.54 -32.10
N HIS A 427 9.17 100.11 -31.55
CA HIS A 427 8.31 99.41 -30.59
C HIS A 427 7.56 98.23 -31.24
N ILE A 428 7.11 98.38 -32.49
CA ILE A 428 6.50 97.28 -33.25
C ILE A 428 7.53 96.19 -33.52
N ALA A 429 8.78 96.53 -33.89
CA ALA A 429 9.84 95.55 -34.08
C ALA A 429 10.18 94.79 -32.79
N GLN A 430 10.16 95.46 -31.63
CA GLN A 430 10.35 94.81 -30.33
C GLN A 430 9.18 93.87 -29.98
N LEU A 431 7.93 94.26 -30.26
CA LEU A 431 6.76 93.39 -30.07
C LEU A 431 6.77 92.17 -31.00
N GLU A 432 7.25 92.33 -32.23
CA GLU A 432 7.43 91.23 -33.18
C GLU A 432 8.54 90.27 -32.73
N ALA A 433 9.63 90.77 -32.15
CA ALA A 433 10.69 89.95 -31.56
C ALA A 433 10.17 89.13 -30.37
N LEU A 434 9.41 89.75 -29.45
CA LEU A 434 8.80 89.06 -28.31
C LEU A 434 7.77 88.00 -28.75
N LEU A 435 6.99 88.27 -29.79
CA LEU A 435 6.09 87.28 -30.38
C LEU A 435 6.84 86.11 -31.05
N GLY A 436 8.04 86.36 -31.59
CA GLY A 436 8.95 85.33 -32.07
C GLY A 436 9.46 84.43 -30.94
N GLU A 437 9.97 85.04 -29.88
CA GLU A 437 10.46 84.34 -28.68
C GLU A 437 9.36 83.46 -28.05
N HIS A 438 8.14 83.99 -27.88
CA HIS A 438 7.02 83.20 -27.36
C HIS A 438 6.61 82.03 -28.25
N ARG A 439 6.76 82.13 -29.57
CA ARG A 439 6.51 81.00 -30.48
C ARG A 439 7.57 79.91 -30.36
N GLU A 440 8.82 80.29 -30.19
CA GLU A 440 9.90 79.34 -29.94
C GLU A 440 9.75 78.64 -28.58
N GLU A 441 9.34 79.38 -27.55
CA GLU A 441 9.02 78.82 -26.23
C GLU A 441 7.85 77.83 -26.29
N LEU A 442 6.77 78.16 -27.01
CA LEU A 442 5.65 77.24 -27.23
C LEU A 442 6.09 75.97 -27.97
N HIS A 443 7.00 76.08 -28.95
CA HIS A 443 7.56 74.93 -29.65
C HIS A 443 8.41 74.05 -28.73
N LYS A 444 9.26 74.66 -27.89
CA LYS A 444 10.06 73.94 -26.87
C LYS A 444 9.17 73.24 -25.84
N LEU A 445 8.13 73.91 -25.34
CA LEU A 445 7.17 73.31 -24.40
C LEU A 445 6.39 72.14 -25.02
N HIS A 446 6.08 72.21 -26.32
CA HIS A 446 5.44 71.10 -27.04
C HIS A 446 6.37 69.89 -27.18
N GLU A 447 7.65 70.12 -27.47
CA GLU A 447 8.67 69.06 -27.49
C GLU A 447 8.92 68.46 -26.09
N GLU A 448 8.84 69.26 -25.03
CA GLU A 448 8.98 68.77 -23.66
C GLU A 448 7.75 67.97 -23.22
N LEU A 449 6.55 68.38 -23.63
CA LEU A 449 5.32 67.62 -23.40
C LEU A 449 5.35 66.27 -24.13
N SER A 450 5.77 66.23 -25.40
CA SER A 450 5.88 64.95 -26.14
C SER A 450 6.93 64.02 -25.54
N LYS A 451 8.08 64.55 -25.11
CA LYS A 451 9.11 63.79 -24.38
C LYS A 451 8.64 63.31 -23.00
N ARG A 452 7.71 64.03 -22.37
CA ARG A 452 7.14 63.65 -21.07
C ARG A 452 6.04 62.61 -21.22
N GLU A 453 5.22 62.69 -22.26
CA GLU A 453 4.22 61.68 -22.62
C GLU A 453 4.88 60.33 -22.98
N GLU A 454 6.05 60.34 -23.63
CA GLU A 454 6.86 59.11 -23.84
C GLU A 454 7.42 58.52 -22.53
N LYS A 455 7.60 59.32 -21.48
CA LYS A 455 8.15 58.88 -20.18
C LYS A 455 7.11 58.48 -19.15
N THR A 456 5.82 58.77 -19.36
CA THR A 456 4.74 58.49 -18.40
C THR A 456 3.80 57.35 -18.82
N THR A 457 4.35 56.27 -19.37
CA THR A 457 3.67 54.96 -19.38
C THR A 457 4.28 54.07 -18.28
N PRO A 458 3.51 53.62 -17.27
CA PRO A 458 4.05 52.92 -16.12
C PRO A 458 4.50 51.50 -16.50
N SER A 459 5.81 51.31 -16.55
CA SER A 459 6.46 50.01 -16.64
C SER A 459 6.52 49.36 -15.26
N ASN A 460 5.57 48.48 -14.97
CA ASN A 460 5.69 47.44 -13.94
C ASN A 460 4.81 46.24 -14.34
N SER A 461 5.29 45.45 -15.31
CA SER A 461 4.88 44.06 -15.52
C SER A 461 6.02 43.32 -16.23
N PRO A 462 6.44 42.14 -15.76
CA PRO A 462 7.68 41.51 -16.20
C PRO A 462 7.54 40.93 -17.62
N LEU A 463 8.44 41.37 -18.51
CA LEU A 463 9.00 40.64 -19.66
C LEU A 463 8.03 39.74 -20.45
N MET A 464 7.17 40.33 -21.28
CA MET A 464 6.70 39.65 -22.49
C MET A 464 7.64 39.92 -23.67
N ARG A 465 8.16 38.82 -24.19
CA ARG A 465 9.02 38.68 -25.35
C ARG A 465 8.21 38.97 -26.63
N GLY A 466 8.59 40.01 -27.37
CA GLY A 466 8.35 40.19 -28.81
C GLY A 466 6.91 40.07 -29.33
N THR A 467 6.21 41.19 -29.46
CA THR A 467 4.96 41.33 -30.23
C THR A 467 5.24 41.17 -31.73
N LYS A 468 5.19 39.94 -32.24
CA LYS A 468 5.18 39.65 -33.69
C LYS A 468 3.79 39.19 -34.11
N ARG A 469 2.98 40.11 -34.64
CA ARG A 469 1.64 39.88 -35.23
C ARG A 469 0.65 39.18 -34.26
N PRO A 470 -0.66 39.40 -34.37
CA PRO A 470 -1.60 38.47 -33.74
C PRO A 470 -1.38 37.11 -34.39
N LEU A 471 -0.96 36.12 -33.60
CA LEU A 471 -1.02 34.70 -33.99
C LEU A 471 -2.46 34.39 -34.38
N SER A 472 -2.63 33.46 -35.33
CA SER A 472 -3.95 33.04 -35.78
C SER A 472 -4.83 32.60 -34.60
N PRO A 473 -6.16 32.83 -34.63
CA PRO A 473 -7.07 32.50 -33.53
C PRO A 473 -6.92 31.06 -33.00
N ALA A 474 -6.58 30.11 -33.87
CA ALA A 474 -6.46 28.69 -33.54
C ALA A 474 -5.27 28.34 -32.61
N GLU A 475 -4.16 29.10 -32.63
CA GLU A 475 -3.02 28.83 -31.74
C GLU A 475 -3.21 29.46 -30.35
N SER A 476 -3.93 30.59 -30.27
CA SER A 476 -4.30 31.22 -29.00
C SER A 476 -5.28 30.36 -28.19
N ASP A 477 -6.20 29.67 -28.87
CA ASP A 477 -7.16 28.77 -28.22
C ASP A 477 -6.45 27.52 -27.67
N ALA A 478 -5.49 26.95 -28.42
CA ALA A 478 -4.71 25.78 -27.98
C ALA A 478 -3.81 26.08 -26.76
N ASP A 479 -3.19 27.26 -26.71
CA ASP A 479 -2.43 27.70 -25.55
C ASP A 479 -3.35 27.99 -24.35
N GLY A 480 -4.55 28.54 -24.58
CA GLY A 480 -5.59 28.72 -23.58
C GLY A 480 -6.08 27.39 -22.97
N GLU A 481 -6.30 26.37 -23.80
CA GLU A 481 -6.67 25.02 -23.37
C GLU A 481 -5.56 24.35 -22.56
N ARG A 482 -4.29 24.49 -22.99
CA ARG A 482 -3.14 23.96 -22.25
C ARG A 482 -2.98 24.63 -20.89
N LEU A 483 -3.16 25.95 -20.83
CA LEU A 483 -3.16 26.69 -19.57
C LEU A 483 -4.34 26.27 -18.67
N ALA A 484 -5.53 26.08 -19.24
CA ALA A 484 -6.69 25.59 -18.48
C ALA A 484 -6.46 24.18 -17.91
N VAL A 485 -5.84 23.27 -18.67
CA VAL A 485 -5.46 21.93 -18.19
C VAL A 485 -4.41 22.03 -17.08
N LEU A 486 -3.40 22.89 -17.22
CA LEU A 486 -2.38 23.09 -16.19
C LEU A 486 -2.95 23.73 -14.91
N VAL A 487 -3.88 24.67 -15.02
CA VAL A 487 -4.57 25.28 -13.87
C VAL A 487 -5.43 24.24 -13.14
N ARG A 488 -6.17 23.40 -13.87
CA ARG A 488 -6.92 22.28 -13.27
C ARG A 488 -5.99 21.30 -12.55
N LYS A 489 -4.86 20.92 -13.18
CA LYS A 489 -3.85 20.07 -12.56
C LYS A 489 -3.24 20.70 -11.31
N ASN A 490 -2.92 22.00 -11.36
CA ASN A 490 -2.37 22.72 -10.22
C ASN A 490 -3.37 22.74 -9.04
N ARG A 491 -4.65 23.00 -9.32
CA ARG A 491 -5.73 22.91 -8.32
C ARG A 491 -5.85 21.50 -7.73
N THR A 492 -5.87 20.46 -8.55
CA THR A 492 -5.93 19.08 -8.04
C THR A 492 -4.71 18.70 -7.20
N LEU A 493 -3.53 19.23 -7.55
CA LEU A 493 -2.30 19.00 -6.77
C LEU A 493 -2.36 19.74 -5.43
N GLN A 494 -2.85 20.99 -5.41
CA GLN A 494 -3.10 21.74 -4.16
C GLN A 494 -4.13 21.03 -3.26
N ASP A 495 -5.21 20.51 -3.84
CA ASP A 495 -6.20 19.71 -3.12
C ASP A 495 -5.61 18.40 -2.58
N SER A 496 -4.71 17.74 -3.33
CA SER A 496 -4.02 16.53 -2.86
C SER A 496 -2.98 16.83 -1.77
N LEU A 497 -2.29 17.96 -1.87
CA LEU A 497 -1.29 18.39 -0.90
C LEU A 497 -1.97 18.73 0.43
N SER A 498 -3.02 19.55 0.41
CA SER A 498 -3.80 19.88 1.61
C SER A 498 -4.42 18.65 2.27
N LYS A 499 -4.96 17.69 1.51
CA LYS A 499 -5.44 16.40 2.07
C LYS A 499 -4.33 15.58 2.72
N SER A 500 -3.15 15.54 2.10
CA SER A 500 -1.99 14.83 2.65
C SER A 500 -1.42 15.53 3.89
N GLU A 501 -1.43 16.86 3.93
CA GLU A 501 -1.01 17.64 5.10
C GLU A 501 -1.97 17.39 6.26
N GLN A 502 -3.29 17.42 6.01
CA GLN A 502 -4.31 17.07 7.01
C GLN A 502 -4.14 15.64 7.54
N SER A 503 -3.88 14.65 6.68
CA SER A 503 -3.69 13.28 7.14
C SER A 503 -2.40 13.11 7.96
N VAL A 504 -1.31 13.79 7.57
CA VAL A 504 -0.06 13.79 8.34
C VAL A 504 -0.25 14.45 9.70
N GLU A 505 -1.00 15.55 9.78
CA GLU A 505 -1.30 16.19 11.06
C GLU A 505 -2.17 15.31 11.97
N LEU A 506 -3.19 14.64 11.44
CA LEU A 506 -4.00 13.69 12.20
C LEU A 506 -3.15 12.52 12.73
N LEU A 507 -2.34 11.91 11.87
CA LEU A 507 -1.45 10.82 12.27
C LEU A 507 -0.42 11.25 13.33
N ARG A 508 0.09 12.49 13.25
CA ARG A 508 0.98 13.03 14.29
C ARG A 508 0.26 13.18 15.63
N ARG A 509 -0.97 13.69 15.63
CA ARG A 509 -1.80 13.81 16.84
C ARG A 509 -2.13 12.44 17.43
N GLU A 510 -2.52 11.46 16.62
CA GLU A 510 -2.77 10.08 17.07
C GLU A 510 -1.50 9.45 17.66
N LEU A 511 -0.34 9.67 17.05
CA LEU A 511 0.93 9.15 17.52
C LEU A 511 1.33 9.77 18.87
N ASP A 512 1.20 11.09 19.01
CA ASP A 512 1.49 11.77 20.28
C ASP A 512 0.48 11.40 21.37
N ALA A 513 -0.79 11.19 21.02
CA ALA A 513 -1.80 10.69 21.94
C ALA A 513 -1.54 9.23 22.38
N ALA A 514 -1.10 8.37 21.47
CA ALA A 514 -0.71 7.00 21.79
C ALA A 514 0.56 6.96 22.66
N LYS A 515 1.53 7.85 22.41
CA LYS A 515 2.72 7.98 23.27
C LYS A 515 2.37 8.46 24.67
N SER A 516 1.50 9.47 24.81
CA SER A 516 1.09 9.96 26.13
C SER A 516 0.33 8.87 26.89
N HIS A 517 -0.55 8.12 26.22
CA HIS A 517 -1.24 6.96 26.79
C HIS A 517 -0.28 5.83 27.20
N LEU A 518 0.70 5.49 26.36
CA LEU A 518 1.74 4.52 26.72
C LEU A 518 2.55 5.01 27.92
N SER A 519 2.85 6.31 28.01
CA SER A 519 3.58 6.88 29.14
C SER A 519 2.77 6.90 30.43
N SER A 520 1.45 7.17 30.37
CA SER A 520 0.56 7.12 31.53
C SER A 520 0.38 5.69 32.02
N LEU A 521 0.21 4.73 31.10
CA LEU A 521 0.18 3.30 31.44
C LEU A 521 1.50 2.84 32.05
N GLN A 522 2.65 3.29 31.53
CA GLN A 522 3.96 3.00 32.11
C GLN A 522 4.10 3.59 33.53
N ALA A 523 3.61 4.81 33.76
CA ALA A 523 3.64 5.47 35.06
C ALA A 523 2.68 4.83 36.09
N GLN A 524 1.50 4.40 35.64
CA GLN A 524 0.54 3.66 36.45
C GLN A 524 0.99 2.23 36.74
N SER A 525 1.73 1.61 35.80
CA SER A 525 2.35 0.32 36.02
C SER A 525 3.46 0.47 37.06
N ARG A 526 3.20 0.05 38.31
CA ARG A 526 4.23 -0.07 39.36
C ARG A 526 5.31 -1.12 39.03
N THR A 527 5.26 -1.70 37.84
CA THR A 527 6.11 -2.79 37.37
C THR A 527 7.11 -2.25 36.35
N ARG A 528 8.37 -2.15 36.75
CA ARG A 528 9.46 -1.86 35.81
C ARG A 528 9.66 -3.07 34.90
N ILE A 529 9.42 -2.91 33.60
CA ILE A 529 9.74 -3.91 32.60
C ILE A 529 11.27 -3.93 32.44
N LEU A 530 11.89 -5.04 32.83
CA LEU A 530 13.31 -5.28 32.64
C LEU A 530 13.49 -6.29 31.51
N GLU A 531 14.37 -5.98 30.58
CA GLU A 531 14.83 -6.93 29.58
C GLU A 531 16.33 -7.22 29.77
N LEU A 532 16.74 -8.42 29.38
CA LEU A 532 18.15 -8.78 29.31
C LEU A 532 18.78 -7.97 28.18
N ARG A 533 19.92 -7.32 28.44
CA ARG A 533 20.68 -6.57 27.43
C ARG A 533 21.04 -7.42 26.22
N SER A 534 21.29 -8.71 26.43
CA SER A 534 21.43 -9.73 25.39
C SER A 534 20.18 -10.63 25.43
N ASN A 535 19.13 -10.19 24.72
CA ASN A 535 17.94 -11.01 24.51
C ASN A 535 18.02 -11.66 23.11
N PRO A 536 17.37 -12.83 22.90
CA PRO A 536 17.45 -13.54 21.62
C PRO A 536 16.94 -12.70 20.43
N THR A 537 16.03 -11.76 20.67
CA THR A 537 15.51 -10.83 19.67
C THR A 537 16.58 -9.82 19.22
N SER A 538 17.33 -9.25 20.16
CA SER A 538 18.42 -8.30 19.95
C SER A 538 19.61 -9.01 19.31
N ASP A 539 19.92 -10.23 19.74
CA ASP A 539 20.96 -11.05 19.09
C ASP A 539 20.58 -11.34 17.63
N PHE A 540 19.31 -11.65 17.35
CA PHE A 540 18.81 -11.85 15.99
C PHE A 540 18.79 -10.56 15.15
N GLU A 541 18.40 -9.43 15.75
CA GLU A 541 18.47 -8.12 15.11
C GLU A 541 19.91 -7.74 14.79
N ASN A 542 20.84 -7.90 15.73
CA ASN A 542 22.26 -7.66 15.54
C ASN A 542 22.83 -8.54 14.43
N LEU A 543 22.46 -9.83 14.38
CA LEU A 543 22.84 -10.73 13.30
C LEU A 543 22.28 -10.23 11.95
N LYS A 544 20.99 -9.88 11.88
CA LYS A 544 20.36 -9.33 10.67
C LYS A 544 21.01 -8.02 10.21
N LEU A 545 21.30 -7.11 11.12
CA LEU A 545 21.96 -5.86 10.80
C LEU A 545 23.38 -6.11 10.32
N SER A 546 24.10 -7.04 10.94
CA SER A 546 25.45 -7.43 10.52
C SER A 546 25.45 -8.07 9.12
N THR A 547 24.50 -8.96 8.81
CA THR A 547 24.39 -9.60 7.49
C THR A 547 23.96 -8.59 6.43
N LEU A 548 23.02 -7.69 6.72
CA LEU A 548 22.67 -6.61 5.79
C LEU A 548 23.84 -5.65 5.57
N ALA A 549 24.63 -5.36 6.59
CA ALA A 549 25.81 -4.51 6.47
C ALA A 549 26.89 -5.17 5.61
N THR A 550 27.18 -6.46 5.82
CA THR A 550 28.16 -7.21 5.01
C THR A 550 27.69 -7.38 3.58
N LEU A 551 26.43 -7.73 3.33
CA LEU A 551 25.86 -7.82 1.98
C LEU A 551 25.83 -6.46 1.25
N ARG A 552 25.56 -5.36 1.96
CA ARG A 552 25.64 -4.02 1.37
C ARG A 552 27.08 -3.62 1.08
N ALA A 553 28.04 -3.99 1.94
CA ALA A 553 29.46 -3.78 1.67
C ALA A 553 29.91 -4.60 0.45
N GLU A 554 29.51 -5.86 0.37
CA GLU A 554 29.79 -6.75 -0.78
C GLU A 554 29.20 -6.21 -2.07
N ASN A 555 27.93 -5.79 -2.08
CA ASN A 555 27.32 -5.17 -3.26
C ASN A 555 28.09 -3.91 -3.70
N ARG A 556 28.57 -3.08 -2.75
CA ARG A 556 29.39 -1.91 -3.09
C ARG A 556 30.76 -2.33 -3.66
N GLU A 557 31.40 -3.34 -3.09
CA GLU A 557 32.69 -3.87 -3.56
C GLU A 557 32.57 -4.51 -4.95
N LEU A 558 31.55 -5.34 -5.18
CA LEU A 558 31.25 -5.94 -6.48
C LEU A 558 30.89 -4.89 -7.53
N LEU A 559 30.12 -3.84 -7.15
CA LEU A 559 29.82 -2.73 -8.06
C LEU A 559 31.07 -1.94 -8.44
N LYS A 560 32.03 -1.75 -7.52
CA LYS A 560 33.32 -1.12 -7.83
C LYS A 560 34.15 -1.98 -8.80
N GLN A 561 34.17 -3.30 -8.58
CA GLN A 561 34.82 -4.26 -9.48
C GLN A 561 34.20 -4.25 -10.90
N LEU A 562 32.85 -4.23 -11.00
CA LEU A 562 32.13 -4.15 -12.28
C LEU A 562 32.35 -2.83 -13.01
N ARG A 563 32.53 -1.72 -12.27
CA ARG A 563 32.81 -0.39 -12.85
C ARG A 563 34.26 -0.23 -13.33
N GLY A 564 35.12 -1.23 -13.12
CA GLY A 564 36.46 -1.27 -13.70
C GLY A 564 37.53 -0.50 -12.93
N GLU A 565 37.30 -0.16 -11.66
CA GLU A 565 38.35 0.29 -10.73
C GLU A 565 39.27 -0.91 -10.42
N LYS A 566 40.24 -1.19 -11.31
CA LYS A 566 41.20 -2.30 -11.22
C LYS A 566 42.43 -1.98 -10.35
N ASP A 567 42.24 -1.31 -9.23
CA ASP A 567 43.32 -1.13 -8.26
C ASP A 567 43.30 -2.29 -7.26
N ASN A 568 44.25 -3.21 -7.42
CA ASN A 568 44.44 -4.44 -6.64
C ASN A 568 43.34 -5.49 -6.73
N ILE A 569 43.42 -6.34 -7.76
CA ILE A 569 42.65 -7.59 -7.87
C ILE A 569 43.13 -8.56 -6.78
N LYS A 570 42.53 -8.50 -5.59
CA LYS A 570 42.41 -9.68 -4.73
C LYS A 570 41.33 -10.55 -5.35
N TRP A 571 41.69 -11.79 -5.69
CA TRP A 571 40.86 -12.73 -6.46
C TRP A 571 39.51 -13.10 -5.80
N ALA A 572 39.29 -12.67 -4.54
CA ALA A 572 37.98 -12.62 -3.89
C ALA A 572 37.89 -11.35 -3.01
N PRO A 573 36.77 -10.60 -3.02
CA PRO A 573 36.51 -9.52 -2.06
C PRO A 573 36.55 -10.05 -0.62
N ALA A 574 37.14 -9.29 0.30
CA ALA A 574 37.16 -9.67 1.72
C ALA A 574 35.73 -9.79 2.28
N SER A 575 34.81 -8.95 1.81
CA SER A 575 33.39 -9.01 2.17
C SER A 575 32.71 -10.31 1.73
N ALA A 576 33.12 -10.91 0.61
CA ALA A 576 32.60 -12.19 0.12
C ALA A 576 33.14 -13.37 0.95
N VAL A 577 34.34 -13.24 1.51
CA VAL A 577 34.87 -14.21 2.47
C VAL A 577 34.13 -14.11 3.80
N ASP A 578 33.80 -12.89 4.25
CA ASP A 578 33.05 -12.66 5.48
C ASP A 578 31.60 -13.15 5.36
N SER A 579 30.94 -12.98 4.22
CA SER A 579 29.59 -13.53 3.97
C SER A 579 29.60 -15.06 3.98
N LEU A 580 30.56 -15.70 3.30
CA LEU A 580 30.75 -17.15 3.35
C LEU A 580 31.07 -17.67 4.76
N GLN A 581 31.85 -16.92 5.55
CA GLN A 581 32.12 -17.29 6.95
C GLN A 581 30.86 -17.22 7.82
N LEU A 582 30.00 -16.22 7.61
CA LEU A 582 28.71 -16.11 8.31
C LEU A 582 27.78 -17.27 7.94
N GLU A 583 27.68 -17.62 6.66
CA GLU A 583 26.89 -18.78 6.19
C GLU A 583 27.43 -20.10 6.77
N LEU A 584 28.76 -20.25 6.87
CA LEU A 584 29.40 -21.42 7.46
C LEU A 584 29.11 -21.51 8.97
N GLN A 585 29.09 -20.38 9.68
CA GLN A 585 28.68 -20.34 11.08
C GLN A 585 27.19 -20.67 11.27
N GLU A 586 26.32 -20.18 10.39
CA GLU A 586 24.89 -20.48 10.43
C GLU A 586 24.61 -21.97 10.18
N THR A 587 25.22 -22.55 9.14
CA THR A 587 25.09 -23.98 8.83
C THR A 587 25.62 -24.86 9.96
N LYS A 588 26.74 -24.49 10.61
CA LYS A 588 27.23 -25.16 11.82
C LYS A 588 26.23 -25.11 12.97
N LYS A 589 25.57 -23.97 13.21
CA LYS A 589 24.51 -23.85 14.23
C LYS A 589 23.33 -24.76 13.90
N GLN A 590 22.89 -24.78 12.64
CA GLN A 590 21.81 -25.66 12.20
C GLN A 590 22.15 -27.15 12.36
N ILE A 591 23.39 -27.56 12.09
CA ILE A 591 23.86 -28.93 12.34
C ILE A 591 23.79 -29.24 13.83
N ALA A 592 24.31 -28.35 14.69
CA ALA A 592 24.28 -28.54 16.14
C ALA A 592 22.84 -28.68 16.68
N ASP A 593 21.89 -27.91 16.15
CA ASP A 593 20.49 -27.99 16.57
C ASP A 593 19.80 -29.26 16.07
N LYS A 594 20.11 -29.72 14.84
CA LYS A 594 19.67 -31.02 14.34
C LYS A 594 20.24 -32.18 15.17
N GLU A 595 21.51 -32.12 15.55
CA GLU A 595 22.15 -33.12 16.43
C GLU A 595 21.51 -33.15 17.83
N LYS A 596 21.23 -31.99 18.43
CA LYS A 596 20.49 -31.91 19.70
C LYS A 596 19.10 -32.54 19.56
N ARG A 597 18.39 -32.27 18.47
CA ARG A 597 17.08 -32.88 18.21
C ARG A 597 17.17 -34.41 18.08
N ILE A 598 18.15 -34.92 17.33
CA ILE A 598 18.38 -36.36 17.19
C ILE A 598 18.71 -36.99 18.55
N ARG A 599 19.54 -36.32 19.38
CA ARG A 599 19.88 -36.81 20.71
C ARG A 599 18.64 -36.90 21.62
N ARG A 600 17.82 -35.85 21.67
CA ARG A 600 16.55 -35.84 22.42
C ARG A 600 15.58 -36.91 21.92
N LEU A 601 15.47 -37.09 20.60
CA LEU A 601 14.62 -38.14 20.04
C LEU A 601 15.10 -39.54 20.43
N LYS A 602 16.42 -39.78 20.42
CA LYS A 602 17.01 -41.04 20.92
C LYS A 602 16.72 -41.25 22.40
N GLU A 603 16.89 -40.21 23.24
CA GLU A 603 16.59 -40.26 24.67
C GLU A 603 15.12 -40.59 24.93
N ILE A 604 14.19 -39.90 24.26
CA ILE A 604 12.74 -40.15 24.37
C ILE A 604 12.39 -41.56 23.89
N TRP A 605 12.96 -42.00 22.77
CA TRP A 605 12.73 -43.35 22.26
C TRP A 605 13.24 -44.40 23.25
N THR A 606 14.44 -44.21 23.80
CA THR A 606 14.97 -45.13 24.82
C THR A 606 14.08 -45.17 26.06
N ALA A 607 13.61 -44.03 26.56
CA ALA A 607 12.71 -43.93 27.70
C ALA A 607 11.35 -44.61 27.43
N LYS A 608 10.71 -44.31 26.29
CA LYS A 608 9.45 -44.97 25.91
C LYS A 608 9.62 -46.47 25.69
N SER A 609 10.75 -46.90 25.13
CA SER A 609 11.04 -48.32 24.94
C SER A 609 11.30 -49.04 26.27
N SER A 610 11.87 -48.37 27.28
CA SER A 610 11.98 -48.94 28.63
C SER A 610 10.62 -48.99 29.31
N GLU A 611 9.80 -47.92 29.23
CA GLU A 611 8.44 -47.91 29.76
C GLU A 611 7.58 -49.04 29.15
N PHE A 612 7.67 -49.24 27.83
CA PHE A 612 6.98 -50.33 27.15
C PHE A 612 7.46 -51.71 27.63
N ARG A 613 8.79 -51.90 27.77
CA ARG A 613 9.34 -53.16 28.29
C ARG A 613 8.92 -53.42 29.73
N GLU A 614 8.88 -52.40 30.57
CA GLU A 614 8.43 -52.49 31.97
C GLU A 614 6.93 -52.79 32.06
N ALA A 615 6.10 -52.14 31.24
CA ALA A 615 4.67 -52.43 31.19
C ALA A 615 4.39 -53.87 30.73
N VAL A 616 5.09 -54.35 29.70
CA VAL A 616 4.98 -55.74 29.23
C VAL A 616 5.45 -56.72 30.31
N ALA A 617 6.56 -56.42 30.98
CA ALA A 617 7.07 -57.23 32.09
C ALA A 617 6.06 -57.28 33.25
N SER A 618 5.48 -56.15 33.63
CA SER A 618 4.53 -56.06 34.74
C SER A 618 3.17 -56.70 34.44
N ILE A 619 2.67 -56.60 33.20
CA ILE A 619 1.33 -57.09 32.83
C ILE A 619 1.37 -58.56 32.42
N LEU A 620 2.31 -58.92 31.55
CA LEU A 620 2.40 -60.26 30.96
C LEU A 620 3.41 -61.16 31.68
N GLY A 621 4.23 -60.62 32.58
CA GLY A 621 5.25 -61.40 33.30
C GLY A 621 6.46 -61.77 32.43
N TYR A 622 6.68 -61.06 31.31
CA TYR A 622 7.76 -61.35 30.36
C TYR A 622 8.67 -60.15 30.14
N LYS A 623 9.97 -60.33 30.34
CA LYS A 623 11.00 -59.36 29.97
C LYS A 623 11.43 -59.58 28.53
N LEU A 624 11.29 -58.54 27.71
CA LEU A 624 11.68 -58.53 26.30
C LEU A 624 13.02 -57.81 26.12
N ASP A 625 14.03 -58.50 25.61
CA ASP A 625 15.32 -57.93 25.25
C ASP A 625 15.51 -58.00 23.72
N PHE A 626 15.53 -56.83 23.07
CA PHE A 626 15.73 -56.71 21.62
C PHE A 626 17.22 -56.84 21.29
N MET A 627 17.57 -57.85 20.51
CA MET A 627 18.95 -58.10 20.08
C MET A 627 19.28 -57.31 18.80
N PRO A 628 20.56 -56.96 18.55
CA PRO A 628 20.97 -56.18 17.37
C PRO A 628 20.72 -56.90 16.03
N ASN A 629 20.51 -58.21 16.05
CA ASN A 629 20.16 -59.03 14.88
C ASN A 629 18.65 -59.05 14.59
N GLY A 630 17.84 -58.23 15.26
CA GLY A 630 16.38 -58.15 15.07
C GLY A 630 15.58 -59.22 15.81
N ARG A 631 16.23 -60.16 16.51
CA ARG A 631 15.56 -61.19 17.31
C ARG A 631 15.17 -60.66 18.68
N VAL A 632 14.07 -61.18 19.23
CA VAL A 632 13.57 -60.79 20.56
C VAL A 632 13.83 -61.94 21.53
N ARG A 633 14.64 -61.67 22.55
CA ARG A 633 14.84 -62.58 23.67
C ARG A 633 13.74 -62.35 24.70
N VAL A 634 12.99 -63.38 25.02
CA VAL A 634 11.87 -63.36 25.94
C VAL A 634 12.23 -64.19 27.15
N THR A 635 12.26 -63.54 28.31
CA THR A 635 12.59 -64.19 29.59
C THR A 635 11.38 -64.06 30.51
N SER A 636 10.87 -65.18 31.03
CA SER A 636 9.77 -65.14 32.00
C SER A 636 10.28 -64.60 33.34
N MET A 637 9.56 -63.66 33.95
CA MET A 637 9.87 -63.15 35.29
C MET A 637 9.64 -64.19 36.39
N PHE A 638 8.75 -65.16 36.14
CA PHE A 638 8.39 -66.21 37.08
C PHE A 638 9.27 -67.45 36.96
N HIS A 639 10.09 -67.55 35.90
CA HIS A 639 11.02 -68.65 35.73
C HIS A 639 12.25 -68.43 36.62
N LEU A 640 12.21 -69.03 37.81
CA LEU A 640 13.33 -69.21 38.74
C LEU A 640 14.19 -67.94 38.92
N SER A 641 13.53 -66.83 39.28
CA SER A 641 14.21 -65.66 39.83
C SER A 641 15.10 -66.10 41.00
N ALA A 642 16.38 -65.74 40.95
CA ALA A 642 17.34 -65.99 42.04
C ALA A 642 16.88 -65.42 43.40
N ALA A 643 15.86 -64.55 43.41
CA ALA A 643 15.25 -64.02 44.64
C ALA A 643 14.39 -65.05 45.43
N TYR A 644 13.98 -66.19 44.82
CA TYR A 644 13.08 -67.16 45.45
C TYR A 644 13.67 -68.58 45.61
N ARG A 645 14.97 -68.76 45.37
CA ARG A 645 15.64 -70.04 45.68
C ARG A 645 16.18 -69.99 47.12
N HIS A 646 15.43 -70.55 48.07
CA HIS A 646 16.01 -70.94 49.34
C HIS A 646 16.95 -72.13 49.10
N GLY A 647 18.26 -71.91 49.26
CA GLY A 647 19.26 -72.98 49.46
C GLY A 647 20.06 -73.41 48.24
N ASP A 648 21.15 -72.70 47.96
CA ASP A 648 22.44 -73.36 47.67
C ASP A 648 23.56 -72.45 48.20
N ALA A 649 24.31 -72.93 49.19
CA ALA A 649 25.35 -72.18 49.90
C ALA A 649 26.73 -72.26 49.21
N SER A 650 26.80 -72.73 47.96
CA SER A 650 28.09 -72.99 47.29
C SER A 650 28.37 -72.24 45.98
N ALA A 651 27.48 -71.35 45.51
CA ALA A 651 27.75 -70.59 44.28
C ALA A 651 28.67 -69.37 44.53
N SER A 652 29.80 -69.30 43.82
CA SER A 652 30.86 -68.30 43.99
C SER A 652 30.43 -66.86 43.68
N ALA A 653 30.90 -65.95 44.53
CA ALA A 653 30.56 -64.53 44.59
C ALA A 653 31.24 -63.62 43.54
N ASP A 654 31.30 -64.03 42.28
CA ASP A 654 31.88 -63.21 41.20
C ASP A 654 30.86 -62.87 40.09
N SER A 655 29.78 -62.19 40.49
CA SER A 655 28.92 -61.44 39.56
C SER A 655 28.60 -60.06 40.16
N ARG A 656 29.34 -59.06 39.67
CA ARG A 656 29.32 -57.65 40.12
C ARG A 656 27.95 -56.98 39.90
N GLY A 657 27.34 -56.49 40.98
CA GLY A 657 26.47 -55.31 40.98
C GLY A 657 25.04 -55.54 41.51
N PRO A 658 24.57 -54.76 42.51
CA PRO A 658 23.20 -54.84 42.98
C PRO A 658 22.28 -54.25 41.91
N GLY A 659 21.59 -55.12 41.18
CA GLY A 659 20.69 -54.76 40.08
C GLY A 659 20.85 -55.60 38.81
N SER A 660 21.93 -56.39 38.69
CA SER A 660 22.08 -57.30 37.57
C SER A 660 21.56 -58.69 37.94
N MET A 661 20.32 -59.01 37.54
CA MET A 661 19.94 -60.42 37.37
C MET A 661 20.99 -61.07 36.48
N GLY A 662 21.53 -62.22 36.91
CA GLY A 662 22.55 -62.96 36.18
C GLY A 662 22.16 -63.17 34.72
N ASP A 663 23.16 -63.27 33.85
CA ASP A 663 22.97 -63.37 32.40
C ASP A 663 21.93 -64.44 32.09
N GLY A 664 20.74 -64.02 31.66
CA GLY A 664 19.59 -64.88 31.35
C GLY A 664 19.80 -65.71 30.09
N GLU A 665 21.05 -66.07 29.77
CA GLU A 665 21.43 -66.74 28.53
C GLU A 665 20.94 -68.18 28.46
N GLU A 666 20.69 -68.85 29.59
CA GLU A 666 20.30 -70.28 29.60
C GLU A 666 18.79 -70.52 29.72
N ASN A 667 18.03 -69.51 30.13
CA ASN A 667 16.61 -69.63 30.51
C ASN A 667 15.71 -68.65 29.74
N SER A 668 15.96 -68.46 28.46
CA SER A 668 15.22 -67.51 27.61
C SER A 668 14.76 -68.15 26.31
N ILE A 669 13.71 -67.58 25.73
CA ILE A 669 13.17 -68.01 24.44
C ILE A 669 13.48 -66.90 23.43
N ILE A 670 14.22 -67.22 22.39
CA ILE A 670 14.57 -66.29 21.33
C ILE A 670 13.57 -66.46 20.19
N PHE A 671 12.79 -65.42 19.94
CA PHE A 671 11.88 -65.32 18.81
C PHE A 671 12.53 -64.57 17.66
N ASP A 672 12.49 -65.17 16.48
CA ASP A 672 12.87 -64.54 15.23
C ASP A 672 11.59 -64.10 14.51
N GLY A 673 11.30 -62.80 14.55
CA GLY A 673 10.08 -62.23 13.98
C GLY A 673 10.03 -62.22 12.45
N GLU A 674 11.19 -62.26 11.79
CA GLU A 674 11.26 -62.26 10.31
C GLU A 674 11.03 -63.66 9.74
N ASN A 675 11.56 -64.69 10.40
CA ASN A 675 11.40 -66.09 9.98
C ASN A 675 10.24 -66.81 10.70
N GLY A 676 9.60 -66.17 11.68
CA GLY A 676 8.55 -66.78 12.51
C GLY A 676 9.02 -67.99 13.31
N THR A 677 10.33 -68.09 13.59
CA THR A 677 10.91 -69.25 14.27
C THR A 677 11.19 -68.95 15.75
N MET A 678 11.00 -69.96 16.59
CA MET A 678 11.27 -69.90 18.03
C MET A 678 12.42 -70.84 18.36
N LYS A 679 13.41 -70.35 19.11
CA LYS A 679 14.55 -71.15 19.61
C LYS A 679 14.69 -70.96 21.11
N ILE A 680 14.86 -72.07 21.83
CA ILE A 680 15.12 -72.05 23.26
C ILE A 680 16.63 -71.84 23.47
N SER A 681 17.00 -70.88 24.31
CA SER A 681 18.39 -70.68 24.69
C SER A 681 18.84 -71.84 25.62
N GLY A 682 20.07 -72.33 25.47
CA GLY A 682 20.57 -73.53 26.19
C GLY A 682 20.42 -74.88 25.46
N GLY A 683 19.74 -74.94 24.32
CA GLY A 683 19.64 -76.16 23.49
C GLY A 683 18.56 -77.17 23.93
N PRO A 684 18.31 -78.24 23.15
CA PRO A 684 17.16 -79.16 23.35
C PRO A 684 17.26 -80.01 24.62
N ASN A 685 18.45 -80.13 25.21
CA ASN A 685 18.69 -80.86 26.46
C ASN A 685 18.85 -79.93 27.66
N SER A 686 18.58 -78.63 27.51
CA SER A 686 18.54 -77.69 28.65
C SER A 686 17.43 -78.10 29.62
N LEU A 687 17.65 -77.93 30.92
CA LEU A 687 16.64 -78.17 31.96
C LEU A 687 15.36 -77.36 31.69
N PHE A 688 15.51 -76.12 31.23
CA PHE A 688 14.41 -75.24 30.82
C PHE A 688 13.65 -75.80 29.60
N ALA A 689 14.38 -76.31 28.60
CA ALA A 689 13.78 -76.89 27.41
C ALA A 689 13.02 -78.19 27.70
N LEU A 690 13.50 -78.99 28.66
CA LEU A 690 12.84 -80.22 29.09
C LEU A 690 11.57 -79.93 29.91
N GLU A 691 11.61 -78.91 30.78
CA GLU A 691 10.48 -78.51 31.62
C GLU A 691 9.30 -78.00 30.81
N ILE A 692 9.56 -77.21 29.77
CA ILE A 692 8.50 -76.64 28.92
C ILE A 692 8.19 -77.53 27.70
N ARG A 693 8.88 -78.67 27.55
CA ARG A 693 8.78 -79.51 26.35
C ARG A 693 7.36 -79.96 26.03
N ASP A 694 6.60 -80.33 27.06
CA ASP A 694 5.26 -80.84 26.90
C ASP A 694 4.27 -79.72 26.54
N LEU A 695 4.50 -78.50 27.06
CA LEU A 695 3.77 -77.30 26.63
C LEU A 695 4.11 -76.89 25.18
N ILE A 696 5.36 -77.04 24.74
CA ILE A 696 5.77 -76.75 23.35
C ILE A 696 5.09 -77.70 22.39
N LYS A 697 5.09 -79.00 22.68
CA LYS A 697 4.39 -80.00 21.85
C LYS A 697 2.91 -79.67 21.71
N PHE A 698 2.24 -79.42 22.83
CA PHE A 698 0.80 -79.18 22.83
C PHE A 698 0.40 -77.83 22.20
N TRP A 699 1.07 -76.73 22.56
CA TRP A 699 0.66 -75.39 22.11
C TRP A 699 1.34 -74.91 20.83
N VAL A 700 2.60 -75.27 20.61
CA VAL A 700 3.39 -74.78 19.47
C VAL A 700 3.41 -75.77 18.31
N GLU A 701 3.59 -77.08 18.56
CA GLU A 701 3.62 -78.08 17.49
C GLU A 701 2.21 -78.48 17.02
N GLU A 702 1.28 -78.77 17.94
CA GLU A 702 -0.08 -79.21 17.59
C GLU A 702 -1.00 -78.03 17.22
N ARG A 703 -1.01 -76.96 18.03
CA ARG A 703 -1.96 -75.84 17.87
C ARG A 703 -1.39 -74.58 17.21
N LYS A 704 -0.07 -74.44 17.14
CA LYS A 704 0.64 -73.29 16.54
C LYS A 704 0.28 -71.92 17.16
N ASP A 705 -0.08 -71.89 18.45
CA ASP A 705 -0.49 -70.69 19.17
C ASP A 705 0.54 -70.28 20.24
N ILE A 706 1.43 -69.37 19.87
CA ILE A 706 2.47 -68.81 20.75
C ILE A 706 1.88 -68.03 21.95
N PRO A 707 0.82 -67.21 21.81
CA PRO A 707 0.25 -66.51 22.96
C PRO A 707 -0.31 -67.46 24.02
N CYS A 708 -1.00 -68.54 23.61
CA CYS A 708 -1.52 -69.56 24.51
C CYS A 708 -0.39 -70.34 25.18
N PHE A 709 0.68 -70.63 24.43
CA PHE A 709 1.90 -71.23 24.96
C PHE A 709 2.53 -70.37 26.07
N LEU A 710 2.75 -69.07 25.81
CA LEU A 710 3.31 -68.15 26.80
C LEU A 710 2.38 -67.99 28.02
N ALA A 711 1.06 -67.97 27.84
CA ALA A 711 0.11 -67.91 28.95
C ALA A 711 0.08 -69.19 29.80
N ALA A 712 0.17 -70.37 29.18
CA ALA A 712 0.27 -71.63 29.91
C ALA A 712 1.59 -71.72 30.69
N MET A 713 2.69 -71.27 30.07
CA MET A 713 4.00 -71.24 30.68
C MET A 713 4.09 -70.25 31.86
N THR A 714 3.43 -69.09 31.80
CA THR A 714 3.36 -68.18 32.96
C THR A 714 2.59 -68.79 34.11
N LEU A 715 1.46 -69.45 33.85
CA LEU A 715 0.67 -70.12 34.89
C LEU A 715 1.47 -71.25 35.54
N GLU A 716 2.15 -72.08 34.75
CA GLU A 716 2.96 -73.19 35.29
C GLU A 716 4.14 -72.68 36.12
N PHE A 717 4.84 -71.64 35.67
CA PHE A 717 5.93 -71.03 36.44
C PHE A 717 5.43 -70.29 37.68
N TYR A 718 4.30 -69.60 37.58
CA TYR A 718 3.66 -68.93 38.72
C TYR A 718 3.26 -69.94 39.81
N ASP A 719 2.63 -71.04 39.42
CA ASP A 719 2.25 -72.12 40.35
C ASP A 719 3.47 -72.74 41.03
N LYS A 720 4.57 -72.93 40.29
CA LYS A 720 5.85 -73.42 40.84
C LYS A 720 6.47 -72.42 41.83
N THR A 721 6.35 -71.11 41.58
CA THR A 721 6.82 -70.08 42.53
C THR A 721 5.95 -69.92 43.77
N THR A 722 4.63 -70.09 43.68
CA THR A 722 3.70 -69.78 44.79
C THR A 722 3.27 -70.99 45.63
N ARG A 723 3.30 -72.22 45.09
CA ARG A 723 3.00 -73.43 45.88
C ARG A 723 4.11 -73.89 46.82
N ALA A 724 5.34 -73.38 46.70
CA ALA A 724 6.43 -73.75 47.61
C ALA A 724 6.43 -72.97 48.94
N ALA A 725 5.59 -71.95 49.13
CA ALA A 725 5.57 -71.11 50.34
C ALA A 725 4.34 -71.33 51.25
N ARG A 726 3.39 -72.20 50.88
CA ARG A 726 2.19 -72.51 51.69
C ARG A 726 1.87 -74.02 51.77
N MET A 727 2.89 -74.85 51.74
CA MET A 727 2.83 -76.23 52.25
C MET A 727 3.81 -76.35 53.41
#